data_AF-A7SNJ0-F1
#
_entry.id   AF-A7SNJ0-F1
#
_cell.length_a   1.000
_cell.length_b   1.000
_cell.length_c   1.000
_cell.angle_alpha   90.00
_cell.angle_beta   90.00
_cell.angle_gamma   90.00
#
_symmetry.space_group_name_H-M   'P 1'
#
loop_
_entity.id
_entity.type
_entity.pdbx_description
1 polymer ?
#
loop_
_entity_poly.entity_id
_entity_poly.type
_entity_poly.pdbx_seq_one_letter_code
_entity_poly.pdbx_strand_id
1 'polypeptide(L)'
;RGLILVIFVDLMLAFLETPSSLTVSSDPRYMSPRPEVPCGILETIELLCLSCFVFDVVIKTHVIGKRQFFKNRWLLSYMLVLVISFADVFVSLSYNCGEVVRIRRILRPFFLLQNSSLMKKLVSLCFDDYLFTILYLKANPYLILCLQMSLQLSECRESNTESGSICEGAKFFPNLQTSMRSLFVLLTTANNPDVMMPAYMKNRFYAIYFIVYSGIGLYCFLNMLTAVIYNQFRGYLMTSLQSSLFRRRLAVRAAFEVLNRLSESKENVSADSVSSNSLYRVLEKVHVKRRNQQLLREGLDDLPSGHVTVEEFQSWFEAIEKPRRRNRPAMSYVTNPLLRKLQVVAAHHWFDYFGDFISAVNVVFVSVSTSTYKLLFPPQAANLFFVIYYCAEQSIKLWALGWQRYVSFKGNLYCGGVTVLLVVIEIIHLSLFGSPFNYAAKMPTTTDADYIFSLPNMVRIINMLIIFRLLRVVPNISALSLVAETLLNLVRNLIPFIGIIAAIYYIFAIFGMMLFEGVTNPLKRCAHTNATSDPCTELDFDKFQYFANNFDDFAAALVNLWDIMIVNNWHVFLKAYEKLVNPWAQLYFLAWYLVSVIMIINLFVALILEAFVSQWEQQQARLHKHTLPGSLQSESQDLRFHQLFRSSLVEPHEAELIAELNSHEYLRFHPSYGTL
;
A
#
# COMPACT_ATOMS: atom_id res chain seq x y z
N ARG A 1 -17.50 7.47 2.05
CA ARG A 1 -16.80 7.50 0.73
C ARG A 1 -16.41 8.92 0.33
N GLY A 2 -17.28 9.93 0.51
CA GLY A 2 -16.96 11.34 0.19
C GLY A 2 -15.66 11.88 0.80
N LEU A 3 -15.43 11.67 2.11
CA LEU A 3 -14.24 12.20 2.79
C LEU A 3 -12.90 11.62 2.27
N ILE A 4 -12.91 10.42 1.69
CA ILE A 4 -11.68 9.79 1.17
C ILE A 4 -11.15 10.56 -0.05
N LEU A 5 -12.04 11.05 -0.90
CA LEU A 5 -11.67 11.88 -2.05
C LEU A 5 -11.06 13.21 -1.57
N VAL A 6 -11.66 13.84 -0.55
CA VAL A 6 -11.15 15.09 0.04
C VAL A 6 -9.75 14.88 0.63
N ILE A 7 -9.53 13.81 1.41
CA ILE A 7 -8.22 13.46 1.94
C ILE A 7 -7.20 13.22 0.81
N PHE A 8 -7.61 12.51 -0.25
CA PHE A 8 -6.73 12.24 -1.38
C PHE A 8 -6.31 13.55 -2.08
N VAL A 9 -7.25 14.46 -2.33
CA VAL A 9 -6.96 15.77 -2.92
C VAL A 9 -6.01 16.57 -2.02
N ASP A 10 -6.29 16.64 -0.72
CA ASP A 10 -5.49 17.37 0.27
C ASP A 10 -4.03 16.88 0.33
N LEU A 11 -3.81 15.57 0.28
CA LEU A 11 -2.47 14.98 0.22
C LEU A 11 -1.78 15.25 -1.13
N MET A 12 -2.50 15.17 -2.24
CA MET A 12 -1.94 15.38 -3.58
C MET A 12 -1.50 16.83 -3.84
N LEU A 13 -2.00 17.81 -3.09
CA LEU A 13 -1.57 19.21 -3.19
C LEU A 13 -0.03 19.36 -3.02
N ALA A 14 0.63 18.50 -2.24
CA ALA A 14 2.08 18.56 -2.05
C ALA A 14 2.90 18.43 -3.36
N PHE A 15 2.35 17.82 -4.42
CA PHE A 15 3.04 17.74 -5.71
C PHE A 15 2.96 19.05 -6.51
N LEU A 16 1.94 19.88 -6.27
CA LEU A 16 1.68 21.13 -6.99
C LEU A 16 2.21 22.36 -6.26
N GLU A 17 2.33 22.27 -4.94
CA GLU A 17 2.81 23.34 -4.09
C GLU A 17 4.30 23.65 -4.30
N THR A 18 4.72 24.85 -3.89
CA THR A 18 6.13 25.24 -3.94
C THR A 18 6.96 24.50 -2.86
N PRO A 19 8.08 23.84 -3.21
CA PRO A 19 8.60 23.59 -4.56
C PRO A 19 7.80 22.55 -5.37
N SER A 20 7.41 22.91 -6.60
CA SER A 20 6.59 22.06 -7.47
C SER A 20 7.38 20.85 -7.99
N SER A 21 6.74 19.68 -7.94
CA SER A 21 7.27 18.42 -8.46
C SER A 21 6.95 18.18 -9.93
N LEU A 22 6.30 19.14 -10.61
CA LEU A 22 5.95 19.04 -12.03
C LEU A 22 7.15 19.36 -12.94
N THR A 23 8.22 18.58 -12.83
CA THR A 23 9.40 18.62 -13.71
C THR A 23 9.62 17.26 -14.36
N VAL A 24 10.29 17.25 -15.51
CA VAL A 24 10.62 16.00 -16.23
C VAL A 24 11.75 15.22 -15.54
N SER A 25 12.70 15.95 -14.94
CA SER A 25 13.84 15.39 -14.21
C SER A 25 13.95 16.04 -12.84
N SER A 26 14.32 15.26 -11.84
CA SER A 26 14.72 15.75 -10.50
C SER A 26 16.21 16.08 -10.41
N ASP A 27 17.02 15.73 -11.42
CA ASP A 27 18.45 16.06 -11.47
C ASP A 27 18.61 17.57 -11.71
N PRO A 28 19.19 18.34 -10.76
CA PRO A 28 19.34 19.78 -10.87
C PRO A 28 20.14 20.24 -12.10
N ARG A 29 20.93 19.36 -12.72
CA ARG A 29 21.74 19.67 -13.91
C ARG A 29 20.94 19.69 -15.21
N TYR A 30 19.82 18.99 -15.26
CA TYR A 30 18.97 18.83 -16.44
C TYR A 30 17.52 19.27 -16.20
N MET A 31 17.26 19.92 -15.07
CA MET A 31 15.91 20.29 -14.64
C MET A 31 15.40 21.51 -15.42
N SER A 32 14.19 21.38 -15.98
CA SER A 32 13.42 22.50 -16.55
C SER A 32 12.94 23.46 -15.44
N PRO A 33 12.63 24.74 -15.74
CA PRO A 33 12.06 25.64 -14.75
C PRO A 33 10.77 25.06 -14.16
N ARG A 34 10.63 25.17 -12.83
CA ARG A 34 9.46 24.64 -12.12
C ARG A 34 8.25 25.52 -12.43
N PRO A 35 7.09 24.94 -12.79
CA PRO A 35 5.88 25.72 -12.95
C PRO A 35 5.42 26.21 -11.58
N GLU A 36 5.30 27.53 -11.44
CA GLU A 36 4.79 28.18 -10.23
C GLU A 36 3.29 28.42 -10.36
N VAL A 37 2.54 27.93 -9.38
CA VAL A 37 1.09 28.19 -9.30
C VAL A 37 0.88 29.53 -8.62
N PRO A 38 0.01 30.42 -9.15
CA PRO A 38 -0.32 31.67 -8.50
C PRO A 38 -0.79 31.49 -7.05
N CYS A 39 -0.31 32.36 -6.16
CA CYS A 39 -0.71 32.39 -4.75
C CYS A 39 -2.24 32.52 -4.61
N GLY A 40 -2.83 31.72 -3.72
CA GLY A 40 -4.26 31.71 -3.44
C GLY A 40 -5.01 30.55 -4.10
N ILE A 41 -4.55 30.00 -5.23
CA ILE A 41 -5.25 28.87 -5.89
C ILE A 41 -5.13 27.60 -5.04
N LEU A 42 -3.92 27.27 -4.59
CA LEU A 42 -3.71 26.05 -3.79
C LEU A 42 -4.28 26.22 -2.38
N GLU A 43 -4.18 27.43 -1.82
CA GLU A 43 -4.73 27.79 -0.51
C GLU A 43 -6.26 27.77 -0.51
N THR A 44 -6.92 28.17 -1.60
CA THR A 44 -8.40 28.06 -1.72
C THR A 44 -8.86 26.61 -1.81
N ILE A 45 -8.14 25.74 -2.54
CA ILE A 45 -8.43 24.30 -2.56
C ILE A 45 -8.24 23.72 -1.15
N GLU A 46 -7.17 24.09 -0.45
CA GLU A 46 -6.92 23.66 0.92
C GLU A 46 -8.01 24.14 1.89
N LEU A 47 -8.45 25.40 1.80
CA LEU A 47 -9.58 25.93 2.60
C LEU A 47 -10.89 25.17 2.35
N LEU A 48 -11.16 24.76 1.10
CA LEU A 48 -12.32 23.94 0.78
C LEU A 48 -12.22 22.54 1.42
N CYS A 49 -11.04 21.92 1.40
CA CYS A 49 -10.77 20.66 2.06
C CYS A 49 -10.95 20.76 3.59
N LEU A 50 -10.34 21.77 4.21
CA LEU A 50 -10.46 22.04 5.64
C LEU A 50 -11.90 22.32 6.07
N SER A 51 -12.67 23.06 5.25
CA SER A 51 -14.10 23.30 5.50
C SER A 51 -14.93 22.01 5.50
N CYS A 52 -14.62 21.08 4.59
CA CYS A 52 -15.24 19.74 4.60
C CYS A 52 -14.92 18.96 5.89
N PHE A 53 -13.70 19.08 6.41
CA PHE A 53 -13.31 18.44 7.68
C PHE A 53 -13.99 19.09 8.89
N VAL A 54 -14.15 20.41 8.92
CA VAL A 54 -14.94 21.09 9.95
C VAL A 54 -16.37 20.60 9.96
N PHE A 55 -17.00 20.48 8.78
CA PHE A 55 -18.36 19.94 8.66
C PHE A 55 -18.46 18.51 9.21
N ASP A 56 -17.47 17.66 8.93
CA ASP A 56 -17.39 16.30 9.49
C ASP A 56 -17.27 16.31 11.02
N VAL A 57 -16.47 17.20 11.60
CA VAL A 57 -16.37 17.33 13.07
C VAL A 57 -17.66 17.84 13.70
N VAL A 58 -18.30 18.82 13.08
CA VAL A 58 -19.58 19.37 13.56
C VAL A 58 -20.63 18.26 13.60
N ILE A 59 -20.77 17.48 12.51
CA ILE A 59 -21.68 16.33 12.48
C ILE A 59 -21.33 15.32 13.59
N LYS A 60 -20.05 14.94 13.74
CA LYS A 60 -19.62 13.99 14.77
C LYS A 60 -19.91 14.49 16.18
N THR A 61 -19.74 15.79 16.43
CA THR A 61 -20.02 16.41 17.73
C THR A 61 -21.51 16.36 18.05
N HIS A 62 -22.37 16.60 17.05
CA HIS A 62 -23.81 16.50 17.21
C HIS A 62 -24.29 15.05 17.42
N VAL A 63 -23.75 14.09 16.67
CA VAL A 63 -24.19 12.68 16.72
C VAL A 63 -23.70 11.95 17.97
N ILE A 64 -22.44 12.15 18.39
CA ILE A 64 -21.85 11.44 19.53
C ILE A 64 -22.24 12.09 20.87
N GLY A 65 -22.58 13.37 20.85
CA GLY A 65 -22.83 14.17 22.04
C GLY A 65 -21.55 14.82 22.59
N LYS A 66 -21.69 16.05 23.08
CA LYS A 66 -20.56 16.92 23.47
C LYS A 66 -19.66 16.29 24.55
N ARG A 67 -20.23 15.69 25.60
CA ARG A 67 -19.45 15.10 26.71
C ARG A 67 -18.55 13.96 26.24
N GLN A 68 -19.09 13.05 25.44
CA GLN A 68 -18.34 11.91 24.92
C GLN A 68 -17.34 12.31 23.84
N PHE A 69 -17.65 13.35 23.06
CA PHE A 69 -16.74 13.93 22.09
C PHE A 69 -15.44 14.41 22.74
N PHE A 70 -15.54 15.25 23.79
CA PHE A 70 -14.35 15.77 24.49
C PHE A 70 -13.57 14.71 25.28
N LYS A 71 -14.22 13.60 25.66
CA LYS A 71 -13.52 12.46 26.29
C LYS A 71 -12.63 11.69 25.29
N ASN A 72 -12.94 11.74 24.00
CA ASN A 72 -12.20 11.00 22.98
C ASN A 72 -10.97 11.78 22.49
N ARG A 73 -9.77 11.31 22.87
CA ARG A 73 -8.48 11.93 22.50
C ARG A 73 -8.32 12.13 20.98
N TRP A 74 -8.76 11.20 20.16
CA TRP A 74 -8.66 11.32 18.69
C TRP A 74 -9.55 12.43 18.12
N LEU A 75 -10.70 12.70 18.73
CA LEU A 75 -11.59 13.79 18.29
C LEU A 75 -11.07 15.14 18.78
N LEU A 76 -10.49 15.18 19.99
CA LEU A 76 -9.81 16.36 20.51
C LEU A 76 -8.61 16.75 19.63
N SER A 77 -7.73 15.79 19.31
CA SER A 77 -6.59 16.02 18.40
C SER A 77 -7.04 16.46 17.02
N TYR A 78 -8.18 15.97 16.52
CA TYR A 78 -8.72 16.39 15.23
C TYR A 78 -9.16 17.85 15.23
N MET A 79 -9.82 18.31 16.31
CA MET A 79 -10.12 19.73 16.49
C MET A 79 -8.85 20.59 16.58
N LEU A 80 -7.86 20.14 17.35
CA LEU A 80 -6.59 20.87 17.51
C LEU A 80 -5.86 21.02 16.17
N VAL A 81 -5.72 19.93 15.40
CA VAL A 81 -5.09 19.93 14.09
C VAL A 81 -5.82 20.87 13.13
N LEU A 82 -7.16 20.86 13.10
CA LEU A 82 -7.92 21.77 12.25
C LEU A 82 -7.67 23.23 12.61
N VAL A 83 -7.65 23.57 13.90
CA VAL A 83 -7.39 24.95 14.36
C VAL A 83 -5.99 25.42 13.92
N ILE A 84 -4.98 24.57 14.10
CA ILE A 84 -3.60 24.87 13.67
C ILE A 84 -3.53 25.04 12.16
N SER A 85 -4.14 24.13 11.39
CA SER A 85 -4.16 24.20 9.92
C SER A 85 -4.86 25.45 9.39
N PHE A 86 -6.01 25.83 9.96
CA PHE A 86 -6.68 27.08 9.57
C PHE A 86 -5.82 28.31 9.88
N ALA A 87 -5.26 28.37 11.09
CA ALA A 87 -4.38 29.48 11.48
C ALA A 87 -3.20 29.64 10.52
N ASP A 88 -2.54 28.54 10.17
CA ASP A 88 -1.40 28.52 9.24
C ASP A 88 -1.80 29.01 7.84
N VAL A 89 -2.96 28.60 7.30
CA VAL A 89 -3.44 29.09 5.99
C VAL A 89 -3.70 30.61 6.01
N PHE A 90 -4.29 31.15 7.07
CA PHE A 90 -4.49 32.59 7.19
C PHE A 90 -3.16 33.34 7.30
N VAL A 91 -2.17 32.77 7.98
CA VAL A 91 -0.80 33.30 7.99
C VAL A 91 -0.23 33.31 6.58
N SER A 92 -0.33 32.22 5.82
CA SER A 92 0.14 32.16 4.42
C SER A 92 -0.46 33.25 3.54
N LEU A 93 -1.78 33.43 3.63
CA LEU A 93 -2.49 34.44 2.86
C LEU A 93 -2.08 35.86 3.27
N SER A 94 -1.80 36.09 4.55
CA SER A 94 -1.32 37.40 5.03
C SER A 94 0.09 37.74 4.52
N TYR A 95 0.93 36.73 4.31
CA TYR A 95 2.31 36.86 3.80
C TYR A 95 2.41 36.71 2.27
N ASN A 96 1.30 36.77 1.52
CA ASN A 96 1.26 36.56 0.07
C ASN A 96 2.01 35.27 -0.38
N CYS A 97 1.85 34.19 0.39
CA CYS A 97 2.49 32.89 0.16
C CYS A 97 4.03 32.89 0.19
N GLY A 98 4.68 33.94 0.69
CA GLY A 98 6.14 34.08 0.77
C GLY A 98 6.82 33.34 1.93
N GLU A 99 6.07 32.54 2.69
CA GLU A 99 6.60 31.75 3.80
C GLU A 99 7.37 30.51 3.31
N VAL A 100 8.53 30.27 3.92
CA VAL A 100 9.38 29.11 3.59
C VAL A 100 8.87 27.83 4.27
N VAL A 101 8.36 27.95 5.51
CA VAL A 101 7.93 26.81 6.33
C VAL A 101 6.42 26.84 6.49
N ARG A 102 5.76 25.74 6.09
CA ARG A 102 4.29 25.56 6.17
C ARG A 102 3.96 24.38 7.08
N ILE A 103 3.57 24.65 8.32
CA ILE A 103 3.38 23.61 9.35
C ILE A 103 2.19 22.71 8.99
N ARG A 104 1.14 23.26 8.38
CA ARG A 104 -0.06 22.49 8.02
C ARG A 104 0.22 21.29 7.11
N ARG A 105 1.26 21.34 6.28
CA ARG A 105 1.67 20.21 5.41
C ARG A 105 1.94 18.95 6.23
N ILE A 106 2.73 19.08 7.30
CA ILE A 106 3.10 17.96 8.18
C ILE A 106 1.86 17.33 8.83
N LEU A 107 0.80 18.11 9.04
CA LEU A 107 -0.41 17.69 9.71
C LEU A 107 -1.41 16.96 8.79
N ARG A 108 -1.35 17.11 7.46
CA ARG A 108 -2.33 16.51 6.53
C ARG A 108 -2.50 14.99 6.66
N PRO A 109 -1.44 14.19 6.85
CA PRO A 109 -1.57 12.75 7.06
C PRO A 109 -2.43 12.38 8.27
N PHE A 110 -2.58 13.28 9.26
CA PHE A 110 -3.49 13.06 10.38
C PHE A 110 -4.94 12.84 9.92
N PHE A 111 -5.41 13.53 8.88
CA PHE A 111 -6.77 13.36 8.36
C PHE A 111 -7.00 11.96 7.78
N LEU A 112 -5.97 11.37 7.14
CA LEU A 112 -6.01 9.98 6.69
C LEU A 112 -6.09 9.01 7.87
N LEU A 113 -5.24 9.19 8.88
CA LEU A 113 -5.22 8.36 10.09
C LEU A 113 -6.54 8.47 10.87
N GLN A 114 -7.11 9.67 10.95
CA GLN A 114 -8.32 9.95 11.71
C GLN A 114 -9.56 9.25 11.12
N ASN A 115 -9.61 9.07 9.81
CA ASN A 115 -10.74 8.47 9.11
C ASN A 115 -10.77 6.93 9.23
N SER A 116 -9.61 6.28 9.44
CA SER A 116 -9.51 4.82 9.49
C SER A 116 -9.35 4.30 10.91
N SER A 117 -10.36 3.56 11.40
CA SER A 117 -10.31 2.93 12.72
C SER A 117 -9.18 1.90 12.85
N LEU A 118 -8.86 1.20 11.76
CA LEU A 118 -7.77 0.22 11.74
C LEU A 118 -6.41 0.93 11.82
N MET A 119 -6.23 2.06 11.11
CA MET A 119 -4.96 2.80 11.15
C MET A 119 -4.69 3.39 12.53
N LYS A 120 -5.71 3.95 13.21
CA LYS A 120 -5.57 4.44 14.60
C LYS A 120 -5.04 3.39 15.54
N LYS A 121 -5.60 2.18 15.44
CA LYS A 121 -5.20 1.03 16.24
C LYS A 121 -3.75 0.63 15.96
N LEU A 122 -3.38 0.55 14.69
CA LEU A 122 -2.03 0.23 14.24
C LEU A 122 -0.98 1.29 14.62
N VAL A 123 -1.35 2.57 14.60
CA VAL A 123 -0.47 3.66 15.05
C VAL A 123 -0.20 3.55 16.54
N SER A 124 -1.22 3.36 17.38
CA SER A 124 -1.02 3.17 18.84
C SER A 124 -0.06 2.01 19.12
N LEU A 125 -0.19 0.91 18.39
CA LEU A 125 0.72 -0.25 18.48
C LEU A 125 2.18 0.11 18.16
N CYS A 126 2.40 0.93 17.13
CA CYS A 126 3.75 1.29 16.68
C CYS A 126 4.49 2.21 17.67
N PHE A 127 3.80 2.98 18.50
CA PHE A 127 4.42 4.00 19.35
C PHE A 127 4.61 3.57 20.81
N ASP A 128 3.69 2.78 21.39
CA ASP A 128 3.69 2.53 22.84
C ASP A 128 4.75 1.49 23.28
N ASP A 129 4.95 0.39 22.54
CA ASP A 129 5.85 -0.72 22.95
C ASP A 129 7.14 -0.83 22.13
N TYR A 130 7.17 -0.15 20.97
CA TYR A 130 8.18 -0.38 19.92
C TYR A 130 9.49 0.35 20.18
N LEU A 131 9.40 1.60 20.67
CA LEU A 131 10.57 2.46 20.92
C LEU A 131 11.45 1.89 22.04
N PHE A 132 10.83 1.40 23.12
CA PHE A 132 11.54 0.87 24.29
C PHE A 132 12.26 -0.45 23.98
N THR A 133 11.60 -1.34 23.24
CA THR A 133 12.15 -2.65 22.85
C THR A 133 13.32 -2.51 21.86
N ILE A 134 13.24 -1.56 20.92
CA ILE A 134 14.34 -1.25 19.98
C ILE A 134 15.51 -0.58 20.69
N LEU A 135 15.26 0.38 21.58
CA LEU A 135 16.34 1.03 22.35
C LEU A 135 17.08 0.00 23.21
N TYR A 136 16.35 -0.93 23.84
CA TYR A 136 16.89 -1.97 24.70
C TYR A 136 17.68 -3.05 23.93
N LEU A 137 17.17 -3.53 22.79
CA LEU A 137 17.88 -4.52 21.96
C LEU A 137 19.11 -3.93 21.24
N LYS A 138 19.07 -2.66 20.84
CA LYS A 138 20.18 -2.00 20.12
C LYS A 138 21.24 -1.40 21.04
N ALA A 139 20.97 -1.20 22.33
CA ALA A 139 21.98 -0.71 23.25
C ALA A 139 22.96 -1.83 23.67
N ASN A 140 22.52 -3.09 23.74
CA ASN A 140 23.27 -4.14 24.44
C ASN A 140 24.43 -4.82 23.66
N PRO A 141 24.33 -5.14 22.35
CA PRO A 141 25.43 -5.80 21.64
C PRO A 141 26.46 -4.85 20.99
N TYR A 142 26.07 -3.62 20.64
CA TYR A 142 26.98 -2.65 20.00
C TYR A 142 27.89 -1.97 21.02
N LEU A 143 27.43 -1.76 22.25
CA LEU A 143 28.23 -1.12 23.28
C LEU A 143 29.41 -2.00 23.70
N ILE A 144 29.20 -3.31 23.85
CA ILE A 144 30.23 -4.28 24.27
C ILE A 144 31.27 -4.50 23.17
N LEU A 145 30.85 -4.64 21.91
CA LEU A 145 31.76 -4.89 20.78
C LEU A 145 32.50 -3.61 20.32
N CYS A 146 31.86 -2.44 20.37
CA CYS A 146 32.51 -1.17 20.09
C CYS A 146 33.52 -0.77 21.17
N LEU A 147 33.25 -1.06 22.46
CA LEU A 147 34.22 -0.82 23.53
C LEU A 147 35.50 -1.62 23.23
N GLN A 148 35.36 -2.89 22.89
CA GLN A 148 36.48 -3.81 22.69
C GLN A 148 37.34 -3.46 21.47
N MET A 149 36.73 -3.03 20.35
CA MET A 149 37.48 -2.55 19.17
C MET A 149 38.09 -1.15 19.36
N SER A 150 37.42 -0.24 20.09
CA SER A 150 38.01 1.07 20.42
C SER A 150 39.24 0.95 21.34
N LEU A 151 39.28 -0.11 22.16
CA LEU A 151 40.40 -0.44 23.05
C LEU A 151 41.55 -1.19 22.36
N GLN A 152 41.31 -1.94 21.27
CA GLN A 152 42.35 -2.71 20.57
C GLN A 152 42.85 -2.10 19.25
N LEU A 153 42.05 -1.26 18.58
CA LEU A 153 42.41 -0.66 17.29
C LEU A 153 42.96 0.78 17.41
N SER A 154 43.01 1.33 18.63
CA SER A 154 43.55 2.67 18.93
C SER A 154 45.07 2.69 19.17
N GLU A 155 45.78 1.58 18.95
CA GLU A 155 47.25 1.54 18.82
C GLU A 155 47.75 2.13 17.48
N CYS A 156 47.20 3.28 17.05
CA CYS A 156 47.87 4.17 16.09
C CYS A 156 48.13 5.50 16.80
N ARG A 157 48.86 5.46 17.92
CA ARG A 157 49.45 6.64 18.55
C ARG A 157 50.96 6.59 18.28
N GLU A 158 51.37 7.41 17.30
CA GLU A 158 52.74 7.67 16.88
C GLU A 158 53.57 6.48 16.36
N SER A 159 53.70 6.35 15.04
CA SER A 159 55.04 6.20 14.43
C SER A 159 54.99 6.41 12.91
N ASN A 160 55.84 7.29 12.42
CA ASN A 160 56.29 7.32 11.04
C ASN A 160 56.80 5.93 10.66
N THR A 161 56.17 5.25 9.70
CA THR A 161 56.76 4.08 9.07
C THR A 161 56.73 4.26 7.56
N GLU A 162 57.92 4.21 6.98
CA GLU A 162 58.29 4.43 5.57
C GLU A 162 57.69 3.38 4.60
N SER A 163 56.88 2.46 5.08
CA SER A 163 56.05 1.57 4.27
C SER A 163 54.64 2.14 4.22
N GLY A 164 54.16 2.56 3.04
CA GLY A 164 52.83 3.17 2.80
C GLY A 164 51.60 2.30 3.13
N SER A 165 51.67 1.40 4.11
CA SER A 165 50.53 0.70 4.69
C SER A 165 49.72 1.65 5.56
N ILE A 166 48.61 2.13 5.01
CA ILE A 166 47.60 2.94 5.70
C ILE A 166 47.14 2.19 6.98
N CYS A 167 47.21 2.83 8.15
CA CYS A 167 46.74 2.28 9.44
C CYS A 167 45.32 1.69 9.29
N GLU A 168 45.15 0.48 9.82
CA GLU A 168 43.95 -0.37 9.74
C GLU A 168 42.63 0.33 10.12
N GLY A 169 42.71 1.29 11.05
CA GLY A 169 41.55 2.05 11.57
C GLY A 169 41.33 3.44 10.97
N ALA A 170 42.24 3.98 10.15
CA ALA A 170 42.22 5.41 9.81
C ALA A 170 40.95 5.85 9.03
N LYS A 171 40.41 4.98 8.17
CA LYS A 171 39.25 5.32 7.32
C LYS A 171 37.90 5.05 7.98
N PHE A 172 37.75 3.94 8.71
CA PHE A 172 36.46 3.47 9.23
C PHE A 172 36.34 3.49 10.76
N PHE A 173 37.47 3.46 11.47
CA PHE A 173 37.54 3.39 12.93
C PHE A 173 38.44 4.47 13.58
N PRO A 174 38.45 5.75 13.11
CA PRO A 174 39.32 6.76 13.70
C PRO A 174 38.88 7.17 15.10
N ASN A 175 37.57 7.35 15.31
CA ASN A 175 36.96 7.83 16.56
C ASN A 175 35.73 6.98 16.89
N LEU A 176 35.33 6.93 18.16
CA LEU A 176 34.17 6.13 18.63
C LEU A 176 32.90 6.38 17.81
N GLN A 177 32.58 7.63 17.50
CA GLN A 177 31.39 7.97 16.69
C GLN A 177 31.45 7.37 15.28
N THR A 178 32.59 7.48 14.60
CA THR A 178 32.77 6.94 13.24
C THR A 178 32.80 5.42 13.26
N SER A 179 33.41 4.81 14.28
CA SER A 179 33.42 3.36 14.50
C SER A 179 32.01 2.82 14.71
N MET A 180 31.22 3.45 15.59
CA MET A 180 29.81 3.13 15.83
C MET A 180 29.00 3.18 14.54
N ARG A 181 29.19 4.24 13.74
CA ARG A 181 28.53 4.38 12.44
C ARG A 181 28.95 3.29 11.45
N SER A 182 30.24 3.02 11.32
CA SER A 182 30.76 2.01 10.38
C SER A 182 30.24 0.61 10.70
N LEU A 183 30.17 0.26 12.00
CA LEU A 183 29.60 -1.01 12.47
C LEU A 183 28.08 -1.03 12.32
N PHE A 184 27.40 0.09 12.55
CA PHE A 184 25.96 0.19 12.30
C PHE A 184 25.62 -0.01 10.82
N VAL A 185 26.38 0.57 9.90
CA VAL A 185 26.21 0.34 8.45
C VAL A 185 26.58 -1.11 8.08
N LEU A 186 27.55 -1.71 8.77
CA LEU A 186 27.91 -3.12 8.55
C LEU A 186 26.80 -4.07 9.02
N LEU A 187 26.08 -3.73 10.08
CA LEU A 187 24.91 -4.50 10.50
C LEU A 187 23.88 -4.60 9.36
N THR A 188 23.76 -3.56 8.55
CA THR A 188 22.88 -3.55 7.38
C THR A 188 23.54 -4.12 6.13
N THR A 189 24.76 -4.64 6.22
CA THR A 189 25.59 -5.17 5.12
C THR A 189 25.90 -4.19 3.99
N ALA A 190 25.62 -2.91 4.15
CA ALA A 190 25.70 -1.94 3.05
C ALA A 190 27.13 -1.52 2.70
N ASN A 191 28.10 -1.77 3.57
CA ASN A 191 29.53 -1.48 3.38
C ASN A 191 30.39 -2.75 3.48
N ASN A 192 29.80 -3.94 3.34
CA ASN A 192 30.53 -5.20 3.19
C ASN A 192 30.78 -5.43 1.68
N PRO A 193 32.03 -5.66 1.21
CA PRO A 193 33.25 -5.96 1.97
C PRO A 193 34.10 -4.76 2.42
N ASP A 194 33.80 -3.55 1.95
CA ASP A 194 34.68 -2.37 2.05
C ASP A 194 35.22 -2.04 3.46
N VAL A 195 34.40 -2.19 4.50
CA VAL A 195 34.80 -1.90 5.89
C VAL A 195 35.85 -2.88 6.43
N MET A 196 35.84 -4.12 5.92
CA MET A 196 36.75 -5.19 6.34
C MET A 196 38.07 -5.17 5.55
N MET A 197 38.06 -4.65 4.32
CA MET A 197 39.20 -4.76 3.39
C MET A 197 40.54 -4.27 3.97
N PRO A 198 40.65 -3.10 4.63
CA PRO A 198 41.93 -2.64 5.18
C PRO A 198 42.53 -3.62 6.21
N ALA A 199 41.69 -4.21 7.07
CA ALA A 199 42.10 -5.20 8.06
C ALA A 199 42.45 -6.53 7.39
N TYR A 200 41.59 -7.01 6.48
CA TYR A 200 41.78 -8.30 5.81
C TYR A 200 43.04 -8.36 4.94
N MET A 201 43.41 -7.26 4.29
CA MET A 201 44.65 -7.15 3.50
C MET A 201 45.90 -7.26 4.37
N LYS A 202 45.82 -6.89 5.65
CA LYS A 202 46.92 -6.97 6.60
C LYS A 202 47.02 -8.36 7.23
N ASN A 203 45.89 -8.93 7.66
CA ASN A 203 45.84 -10.29 8.19
C ASN A 203 44.49 -10.96 7.90
N ARG A 204 44.55 -12.16 7.32
CA ARG A 204 43.37 -12.97 6.98
C ARG A 204 42.50 -13.31 8.20
N PHE A 205 43.09 -13.40 9.39
CA PHE A 205 42.35 -13.71 10.63
C PHE A 205 41.37 -12.62 11.05
N TYR A 206 41.59 -11.36 10.67
CA TYR A 206 40.63 -10.29 10.99
C TYR A 206 39.26 -10.48 10.30
N ALA A 207 39.18 -11.26 9.22
CA ALA A 207 37.90 -11.59 8.60
C ALA A 207 36.96 -12.35 9.56
N ILE A 208 37.50 -13.14 10.50
CA ILE A 208 36.71 -13.90 11.47
C ILE A 208 35.85 -12.94 12.31
N TYR A 209 36.40 -11.80 12.73
CA TYR A 209 35.66 -10.80 13.50
C TYR A 209 34.44 -10.28 12.72
N PHE A 210 34.65 -9.83 11.47
CA PHE A 210 33.57 -9.25 10.66
C PHE A 210 32.51 -10.30 10.26
N ILE A 211 32.93 -11.55 10.02
CA ILE A 211 32.02 -12.67 9.75
C ILE A 211 31.17 -13.00 10.99
N VAL A 212 31.79 -13.10 12.18
CA VAL A 212 31.07 -13.37 13.44
C VAL A 212 30.12 -12.21 13.77
N TYR A 213 30.58 -10.97 13.66
CA TYR A 213 29.74 -9.78 13.86
C TYR A 213 28.52 -9.77 12.93
N SER A 214 28.74 -9.99 11.63
CA SER A 214 27.66 -9.99 10.64
C SER A 214 26.72 -11.18 10.85
N GLY A 215 27.25 -12.35 11.18
CA GLY A 215 26.47 -13.55 11.46
C GLY A 215 25.53 -13.38 12.65
N ILE A 216 26.05 -12.89 13.78
CA ILE A 216 25.24 -12.60 14.97
C ILE A 216 24.26 -11.46 14.70
N GLY A 217 24.73 -10.36 14.08
CA GLY A 217 23.91 -9.19 13.79
C GLY A 217 22.73 -9.47 12.87
N LEU A 218 22.99 -10.11 11.72
CA LEU A 218 21.98 -10.37 10.69
C LEU A 218 21.07 -11.53 11.08
N TYR A 219 21.65 -12.69 11.39
CA TYR A 219 20.87 -13.91 11.51
C TYR A 219 20.24 -14.10 12.89
N CYS A 220 20.86 -13.57 13.94
CA CYS A 220 20.29 -13.62 15.28
C CYS A 220 19.51 -12.33 15.58
N PHE A 221 20.16 -11.16 15.63
CA PHE A 221 19.51 -9.94 16.12
C PHE A 221 18.40 -9.41 15.20
N LEU A 222 18.64 -9.22 13.90
CA LEU A 222 17.61 -8.69 13.00
C LEU A 222 16.42 -9.66 12.88
N ASN A 223 16.66 -10.98 12.79
CA ASN A 223 15.59 -11.97 12.74
C ASN A 223 14.81 -12.08 14.06
N MET A 224 15.49 -12.01 15.21
CA MET A 224 14.84 -11.99 16.52
C MET A 224 13.97 -10.74 16.67
N LEU A 225 14.45 -9.59 16.19
CA LEU A 225 13.67 -8.37 16.17
C LEU A 225 12.40 -8.53 15.33
N THR A 226 12.50 -9.11 14.12
CA THR A 226 11.33 -9.44 13.29
C THR A 226 10.34 -10.36 14.03
N ALA A 227 10.84 -11.36 14.77
CA ALA A 227 10.00 -12.27 15.55
C ALA A 227 9.28 -11.56 16.71
N VAL A 228 9.96 -10.67 17.44
CA VAL A 228 9.35 -9.85 18.51
C VAL A 228 8.25 -8.96 17.93
N ILE A 229 8.53 -8.32 16.79
CA ILE A 229 7.58 -7.45 16.08
C ILE A 229 6.35 -8.24 15.64
N TYR A 230 6.55 -9.43 15.07
CA TYR A 230 5.48 -10.32 14.65
C TYR A 230 4.61 -10.72 15.84
N ASN A 231 5.19 -11.13 16.97
CA ASN A 231 4.44 -11.55 18.15
C ASN A 231 3.61 -10.42 18.75
N GLN A 232 4.19 -9.21 18.89
CA GLN A 232 3.47 -8.04 19.43
C GLN A 232 2.33 -7.63 18.50
N PHE A 233 2.62 -7.59 17.20
CA PHE A 233 1.62 -7.28 16.18
C PHE A 233 0.47 -8.28 16.18
N ARG A 234 0.77 -9.58 16.19
CA ARG A 234 -0.22 -10.66 16.18
C ARG A 234 -1.09 -10.62 17.43
N GLY A 235 -0.50 -10.48 18.62
CA GLY A 235 -1.25 -10.38 19.89
C GLY A 235 -2.21 -9.19 19.90
N TYR A 236 -1.75 -8.02 19.46
CA TYR A 236 -2.59 -6.84 19.34
C TYR A 236 -3.68 -6.98 18.30
N LEU A 237 -3.35 -7.52 17.11
CA LEU A 237 -4.32 -7.71 16.04
C LEU A 237 -5.44 -8.64 16.48
N MET A 238 -5.11 -9.77 17.12
CA MET A 238 -6.11 -10.70 17.66
C MET A 238 -7.01 -10.02 18.69
N THR A 239 -6.45 -9.28 19.64
CA THR A 239 -7.22 -8.54 20.65
C THR A 239 -8.13 -7.49 20.00
N SER A 240 -7.63 -6.78 18.98
CA SER A 240 -8.38 -5.79 18.22
C SER A 240 -9.54 -6.41 17.44
N LEU A 241 -9.31 -7.56 16.81
CA LEU A 241 -10.34 -8.29 16.07
C LEU A 241 -11.38 -8.89 17.00
N GLN A 242 -10.95 -9.42 18.14
CA GLN A 242 -11.82 -9.92 19.22
C GLN A 242 -12.73 -8.80 19.74
N SER A 243 -12.18 -7.62 20.05
CA SER A 243 -12.97 -6.46 20.47
C SER A 243 -13.98 -6.02 19.39
N SER A 244 -13.62 -6.16 18.11
CA SER A 244 -14.51 -5.82 16.99
C SER A 244 -15.65 -6.83 16.86
N LEU A 245 -15.37 -8.12 17.04
CA LEU A 245 -16.40 -9.16 17.06
C LEU A 245 -17.33 -8.99 18.26
N PHE A 246 -16.76 -8.77 19.45
CA PHE A 246 -17.51 -8.54 20.68
C PHE A 246 -18.50 -7.39 20.51
N ARG A 247 -18.05 -6.22 20.04
CA ARG A 247 -18.93 -5.06 19.78
C ARG A 247 -20.04 -5.36 18.79
N ARG A 248 -19.77 -6.20 17.77
CA ARG A 248 -20.78 -6.58 16.79
C ARG A 248 -21.83 -7.52 17.40
N ARG A 249 -21.39 -8.53 18.17
CA ARG A 249 -22.29 -9.44 18.90
C ARG A 249 -23.13 -8.68 19.92
N LEU A 250 -22.51 -7.77 20.67
CA LEU A 250 -23.19 -6.87 21.60
C LEU A 250 -24.25 -6.01 20.91
N ALA A 251 -23.95 -5.44 19.73
CA ALA A 251 -24.92 -4.63 18.98
C ALA A 251 -26.12 -5.46 18.49
N VAL A 252 -25.90 -6.70 18.04
CA VAL A 252 -26.99 -7.62 17.64
C VAL A 252 -27.84 -7.99 18.85
N ARG A 253 -27.22 -8.31 20.00
CA ARG A 253 -27.95 -8.61 21.24
C ARG A 253 -28.71 -7.39 21.76
N ALA A 254 -28.12 -6.21 21.71
CA ALA A 254 -28.77 -4.94 22.07
C ALA A 254 -30.00 -4.67 21.19
N ALA A 255 -29.90 -4.92 19.88
CA ALA A 255 -31.02 -4.76 18.97
C ALA A 255 -32.17 -5.73 19.31
N PHE A 256 -31.85 -6.98 19.63
CA PHE A 256 -32.84 -7.96 20.09
C PHE A 256 -33.54 -7.49 21.38
N GLU A 257 -32.77 -7.05 22.38
CA GLU A 257 -33.30 -6.60 23.68
C GLU A 257 -34.27 -5.41 23.53
N VAL A 258 -33.92 -4.44 22.67
CA VAL A 258 -34.80 -3.30 22.38
C VAL A 258 -36.09 -3.75 21.69
N LEU A 259 -36.01 -4.71 20.78
CA LEU A 259 -37.19 -5.26 20.10
C LEU A 259 -38.08 -6.08 21.04
N ASN A 260 -37.48 -6.83 21.96
CA ASN A 260 -38.17 -7.62 22.96
C ASN A 260 -39.00 -6.72 23.88
N ARG A 261 -38.40 -5.66 24.44
CA ARG A 261 -39.09 -4.68 25.31
C ARG A 261 -40.22 -3.93 24.61
N LEU A 262 -40.07 -3.64 23.31
CA LEU A 262 -41.15 -3.03 22.51
C LEU A 262 -42.29 -4.01 22.22
N SER A 263 -42.03 -5.31 22.27
CA SER A 263 -43.02 -6.39 22.08
C SER A 263 -43.77 -6.70 23.39
N GLU A 264 -43.09 -6.73 24.53
CA GLU A 264 -43.67 -6.94 25.86
C GLU A 264 -44.75 -5.90 26.22
N SER A 265 -44.60 -4.66 25.76
CA SER A 265 -45.62 -3.61 25.96
C SER A 265 -46.95 -3.90 25.28
N LYS A 266 -47.05 -4.93 24.41
CA LYS A 266 -48.24 -5.22 23.60
C LYS A 266 -48.86 -6.59 23.85
N GLU A 267 -48.10 -7.60 24.29
CA GLU A 267 -48.60 -8.96 24.51
C GLU A 267 -47.86 -9.64 25.68
N ASN A 268 -48.58 -10.36 26.54
CA ASN A 268 -48.04 -11.18 27.65
C ASN A 268 -47.33 -12.44 27.13
N VAL A 269 -46.28 -12.27 26.34
CA VAL A 269 -45.49 -13.37 25.75
C VAL A 269 -44.19 -13.54 26.54
N SER A 270 -43.68 -14.77 26.56
CA SER A 270 -42.43 -15.20 27.22
C SER A 270 -41.27 -14.23 27.02
N ALA A 271 -40.54 -13.97 28.12
CA ALA A 271 -39.53 -12.93 28.31
C ALA A 271 -38.32 -12.89 27.35
N ASP A 272 -38.22 -13.80 26.37
CA ASP A 272 -37.06 -13.93 25.46
C ASP A 272 -37.45 -14.18 23.99
N SER A 273 -38.56 -13.59 23.52
CA SER A 273 -39.03 -13.80 22.14
C SER A 273 -39.58 -12.54 21.47
N VAL A 274 -39.19 -12.32 20.22
CA VAL A 274 -39.61 -11.16 19.42
C VAL A 274 -40.63 -11.59 18.36
N SER A 275 -41.73 -10.84 18.21
CA SER A 275 -42.72 -11.10 17.16
C SER A 275 -42.16 -10.87 15.75
N SER A 276 -42.39 -11.79 14.81
CA SER A 276 -41.92 -11.69 13.43
C SER A 276 -42.44 -10.43 12.72
N ASN A 277 -43.68 -10.00 13.00
CA ASN A 277 -44.28 -8.80 12.40
C ASN A 277 -43.49 -7.51 12.76
N SER A 278 -42.98 -7.42 13.98
CA SER A 278 -42.13 -6.29 14.40
C SER A 278 -40.81 -6.27 13.63
N LEU A 279 -40.23 -7.45 13.39
CA LEU A 279 -39.01 -7.60 12.59
C LEU A 279 -39.21 -7.24 11.12
N TYR A 280 -40.32 -7.63 10.49
CA TYR A 280 -40.63 -7.21 9.10
C TYR A 280 -40.66 -5.68 8.96
N ARG A 281 -41.30 -4.98 9.91
CA ARG A 281 -41.37 -3.51 9.92
C ARG A 281 -39.99 -2.86 10.04
N VAL A 282 -39.08 -3.46 10.81
CA VAL A 282 -37.70 -3.00 10.89
C VAL A 282 -36.97 -3.27 9.59
N LEU A 283 -37.07 -4.48 9.04
CA LEU A 283 -36.41 -4.87 7.79
C LEU A 283 -36.87 -4.07 6.56
N GLU A 284 -38.08 -3.52 6.58
CA GLU A 284 -38.56 -2.61 5.54
C GLU A 284 -37.84 -1.26 5.59
N LYS A 285 -37.53 -0.77 6.80
CA LYS A 285 -36.86 0.52 7.01
C LYS A 285 -35.33 0.43 6.95
N VAL A 286 -34.74 -0.73 7.24
CA VAL A 286 -33.28 -0.87 7.27
C VAL A 286 -32.72 -0.96 5.85
N HIS A 287 -31.76 -0.08 5.55
CA HIS A 287 -30.98 -0.10 4.32
C HIS A 287 -29.92 -1.21 4.33
N VAL A 288 -30.33 -2.46 4.08
CA VAL A 288 -29.41 -3.59 3.86
C VAL A 288 -29.24 -3.85 2.37
N LYS A 289 -28.10 -4.43 1.97
CA LYS A 289 -27.92 -4.95 0.60
C LYS A 289 -29.06 -5.94 0.29
N ARG A 290 -29.64 -5.84 -0.92
CA ARG A 290 -30.80 -6.65 -1.37
C ARG A 290 -30.69 -8.14 -1.02
N ARG A 291 -29.54 -8.78 -1.24
CA ARG A 291 -29.31 -10.20 -0.87
C ARG A 291 -29.49 -10.46 0.62
N ASN A 292 -28.87 -9.65 1.46
CA ASN A 292 -28.91 -9.86 2.91
C ASN A 292 -30.32 -9.62 3.42
N GLN A 293 -31.03 -8.68 2.81
CA GLN A 293 -32.45 -8.45 3.07
C GLN A 293 -33.32 -9.64 2.63
N GLN A 294 -33.01 -10.27 1.49
CA GLN A 294 -33.68 -11.50 1.06
C GLN A 294 -33.44 -12.66 2.03
N LEU A 295 -32.18 -12.92 2.41
CA LEU A 295 -31.85 -13.97 3.37
C LEU A 295 -32.54 -13.77 4.73
N LEU A 296 -32.65 -12.52 5.19
CA LEU A 296 -33.36 -12.19 6.42
C LEU A 296 -34.88 -12.39 6.29
N ARG A 297 -35.45 -12.13 5.11
CA ARG A 297 -36.88 -12.38 4.85
C ARG A 297 -37.18 -13.87 4.74
N GLU A 298 -36.38 -14.61 3.99
CA GLU A 298 -36.47 -16.07 3.88
C GLU A 298 -36.40 -16.72 5.27
N GLY A 299 -35.44 -16.28 6.11
CA GLY A 299 -35.34 -16.78 7.49
C GLY A 299 -36.55 -16.46 8.37
N LEU A 300 -37.26 -15.35 8.12
CA LEU A 300 -38.50 -14.99 8.82
C LEU A 300 -39.72 -15.76 8.29
N ASP A 301 -39.76 -16.03 6.99
CA ASP A 301 -40.86 -16.78 6.33
C ASP A 301 -40.84 -18.28 6.73
N ASP A 302 -39.65 -18.83 7.00
CA ASP A 302 -39.44 -20.24 7.39
C ASP A 302 -39.81 -20.56 8.86
N LEU A 303 -40.22 -19.57 9.66
CA LEU A 303 -40.53 -19.75 11.08
C LEU A 303 -41.98 -20.21 11.34
N PRO A 304 -42.19 -21.39 11.94
CA PRO A 304 -43.53 -21.93 12.18
C PRO A 304 -44.28 -21.26 13.36
N SER A 305 -43.55 -20.64 14.30
CA SER A 305 -44.08 -20.13 15.57
C SER A 305 -44.43 -18.63 15.55
N GLY A 306 -44.06 -17.88 14.50
CA GLY A 306 -44.27 -16.43 14.43
C GLY A 306 -43.48 -15.59 15.45
N HIS A 307 -42.62 -16.25 16.25
CA HIS A 307 -41.76 -15.66 17.27
C HIS A 307 -40.32 -16.10 17.04
N VAL A 308 -39.37 -15.18 17.24
CA VAL A 308 -37.94 -15.39 17.02
C VAL A 308 -37.21 -15.42 18.36
N THR A 309 -36.46 -16.48 18.61
CA THR A 309 -35.58 -16.60 19.78
C THR A 309 -34.25 -15.86 19.59
N VAL A 310 -33.52 -15.64 20.68
CA VAL A 310 -32.20 -14.97 20.65
C VAL A 310 -31.21 -15.72 19.76
N GLU A 311 -31.12 -17.04 19.89
CA GLU A 311 -30.19 -17.88 19.15
C GLU A 311 -30.49 -17.85 17.64
N GLU A 312 -31.76 -17.98 17.26
CA GLU A 312 -32.20 -17.89 15.87
C GLU A 312 -31.87 -16.52 15.28
N PHE A 313 -32.17 -15.44 16.00
CA PHE A 313 -31.87 -14.08 15.57
C PHE A 313 -30.36 -13.90 15.33
N GLN A 314 -29.50 -14.38 16.23
CA GLN A 314 -28.04 -14.30 16.06
C GLN A 314 -27.56 -15.15 14.87
N SER A 315 -28.12 -16.34 14.68
CA SER A 315 -27.75 -17.25 13.58
C SER A 315 -27.96 -16.64 12.20
N TRP A 316 -28.99 -15.79 12.04
CA TRP A 316 -29.26 -15.10 10.78
C TRP A 316 -28.18 -14.08 10.45
N PHE A 317 -27.69 -13.32 11.44
CA PHE A 317 -26.59 -12.40 11.23
C PHE A 317 -25.29 -13.14 10.87
N GLU A 318 -25.08 -14.36 11.37
CA GLU A 318 -23.98 -15.20 10.94
C GLU A 318 -24.13 -15.71 9.50
N ALA A 319 -25.34 -16.08 9.09
CA ALA A 319 -25.63 -16.49 7.72
C ALA A 319 -25.35 -15.36 6.72
N ILE A 320 -25.66 -14.10 7.09
CA ILE A 320 -25.36 -12.90 6.30
C ILE A 320 -23.86 -12.69 6.10
N GLU A 321 -23.04 -13.14 7.04
CA GLU A 321 -21.59 -12.97 6.98
C GLU A 321 -20.89 -13.95 6.04
N LYS A 322 -21.55 -15.05 5.69
CA LYS A 322 -21.00 -16.03 4.75
C LYS A 322 -20.77 -15.36 3.39
N PRO A 323 -19.58 -15.54 2.77
CA PRO A 323 -19.26 -14.90 1.51
C PRO A 323 -20.25 -15.29 0.41
N ARG A 324 -20.52 -14.36 -0.51
CA ARG A 324 -21.47 -14.56 -1.61
C ARG A 324 -20.96 -15.66 -2.54
N ARG A 325 -21.77 -16.70 -2.72
CA ARG A 325 -21.66 -17.60 -3.89
C ARG A 325 -22.09 -16.83 -5.13
N ARG A 326 -21.18 -16.69 -6.09
CA ARG A 326 -21.41 -15.92 -7.31
C ARG A 326 -22.00 -16.86 -8.37
N ASN A 327 -23.32 -16.99 -8.39
CA ASN A 327 -24.01 -17.76 -9.43
C ASN A 327 -23.83 -17.05 -10.78
N ARG A 328 -23.28 -17.77 -11.75
CA ARG A 328 -23.01 -17.23 -13.10
C ARG A 328 -24.30 -17.27 -13.93
N PRO A 329 -24.61 -16.23 -14.71
CA PRO A 329 -25.79 -16.24 -15.56
C PRO A 329 -25.72 -17.34 -16.63
N ALA A 330 -26.86 -17.94 -16.95
CA ALA A 330 -26.97 -18.93 -18.02
C ALA A 330 -26.63 -18.33 -19.38
N MET A 331 -26.20 -19.17 -20.33
CA MET A 331 -25.88 -18.73 -21.70
C MET A 331 -27.17 -18.58 -22.50
N SER A 332 -27.34 -17.48 -23.23
CA SER A 332 -28.43 -17.32 -24.18
C SER A 332 -28.04 -17.96 -25.51
N TYR A 333 -28.83 -18.91 -26.03
CA TYR A 333 -28.52 -19.59 -27.30
C TYR A 333 -29.14 -18.90 -28.50
N VAL A 334 -28.41 -18.83 -29.61
CA VAL A 334 -28.93 -18.35 -30.90
C VAL A 334 -29.87 -19.40 -31.51
N THR A 335 -30.96 -18.95 -32.12
CA THR A 335 -32.00 -19.80 -32.74
C THR A 335 -31.49 -20.56 -33.97
N ASN A 336 -30.66 -19.92 -34.79
CA ASN A 336 -30.09 -20.55 -35.99
C ASN A 336 -29.11 -21.67 -35.63
N PRO A 337 -29.27 -22.89 -36.20
CA PRO A 337 -28.49 -24.06 -35.80
C PRO A 337 -27.00 -23.95 -36.14
N LEU A 338 -26.64 -23.28 -37.25
CA LEU A 338 -25.25 -23.05 -37.64
C LEU A 338 -24.55 -22.05 -36.71
N LEU A 339 -25.21 -20.93 -36.40
CA LEU A 339 -24.70 -19.93 -35.46
C LEU A 339 -24.61 -20.49 -34.04
N ARG A 340 -25.53 -21.39 -33.66
CA ARG A 340 -25.47 -22.10 -32.38
C ARG A 340 -24.24 -23.01 -32.29
N LYS A 341 -23.87 -23.72 -33.36
CA LYS A 341 -22.63 -24.51 -33.39
C LYS A 341 -21.40 -23.60 -33.20
N LEU A 342 -21.34 -22.48 -33.93
CA LEU A 342 -20.24 -21.50 -33.78
C LEU A 342 -20.19 -20.90 -32.37
N GLN A 343 -21.34 -20.58 -31.79
CA GLN A 343 -21.45 -20.08 -30.42
C GLN A 343 -20.90 -21.08 -29.39
N VAL A 344 -21.24 -22.36 -29.54
CA VAL A 344 -20.73 -23.42 -28.65
C VAL A 344 -19.22 -23.58 -28.79
N VAL A 345 -18.68 -23.51 -30.02
CA VAL A 345 -17.23 -23.57 -30.26
C VAL A 345 -16.51 -22.37 -29.64
N ALA A 346 -17.01 -21.15 -29.85
CA ALA A 346 -16.44 -19.93 -29.31
C ALA A 346 -16.48 -19.87 -27.77
N ALA A 347 -17.47 -20.52 -27.15
CA ALA A 347 -17.58 -20.63 -25.70
C ALA A 347 -16.79 -21.80 -25.09
N HIS A 348 -16.15 -22.63 -25.92
CA HIS A 348 -15.39 -23.79 -25.46
C HIS A 348 -13.99 -23.39 -24.98
N HIS A 349 -13.47 -24.07 -23.94
CA HIS A 349 -12.12 -23.81 -23.39
C HIS A 349 -10.97 -23.95 -24.41
N TRP A 350 -11.16 -24.75 -25.47
CA TRP A 350 -10.19 -24.86 -26.57
C TRP A 350 -9.96 -23.54 -27.30
N PHE A 351 -10.99 -22.70 -27.38
CA PHE A 351 -10.87 -21.36 -27.96
C PHE A 351 -9.97 -20.45 -27.11
N ASP A 352 -10.02 -20.61 -25.78
CA ASP A 352 -9.12 -19.90 -24.86
C ASP A 352 -7.67 -20.38 -25.02
N TYR A 353 -7.43 -21.69 -25.07
CA TYR A 353 -6.10 -22.27 -25.30
C TYR A 353 -5.51 -21.86 -26.65
N PHE A 354 -6.33 -21.77 -27.70
CA PHE A 354 -5.89 -21.28 -29.00
C PHE A 354 -5.44 -19.80 -28.93
N GLY A 355 -6.21 -18.95 -28.26
CA GLY A 355 -5.81 -17.56 -28.06
C GLY A 355 -4.56 -17.41 -27.19
N ASP A 356 -4.35 -18.31 -26.21
CA ASP A 356 -3.13 -18.36 -25.41
C ASP A 356 -1.93 -18.71 -26.29
N PHE A 357 -2.06 -19.72 -27.14
CA PHE A 357 -1.05 -20.10 -28.11
C PHE A 357 -0.67 -18.94 -29.04
N ILE A 358 -1.66 -18.24 -29.62
CA ILE A 358 -1.39 -17.08 -30.48
C ILE A 358 -0.70 -15.95 -29.69
N SER A 359 -1.07 -15.74 -28.42
CA SER A 359 -0.38 -14.76 -27.58
C SER A 359 1.08 -15.13 -27.29
N ALA A 360 1.39 -16.41 -27.07
CA ALA A 360 2.75 -16.90 -26.88
C ALA A 360 3.57 -16.72 -28.17
N VAL A 361 3.01 -17.06 -29.33
CA VAL A 361 3.66 -16.82 -30.64
C VAL A 361 3.97 -15.33 -30.85
N ASN A 362 3.03 -14.44 -30.50
CA ASN A 362 3.25 -13.00 -30.60
C ASN A 362 4.40 -12.53 -29.69
N VAL A 363 4.48 -13.00 -28.44
CA VAL A 363 5.60 -12.65 -27.55
C VAL A 363 6.94 -13.12 -28.10
N VAL A 364 7.01 -14.33 -28.67
CA VAL A 364 8.23 -14.83 -29.33
C VAL A 364 8.58 -13.94 -30.52
N PHE A 365 7.61 -13.57 -31.35
CA PHE A 365 7.81 -12.66 -32.47
C PHE A 365 8.34 -11.29 -32.04
N VAL A 366 7.75 -10.68 -31.01
CA VAL A 366 8.21 -9.42 -30.42
C VAL A 366 9.63 -9.54 -29.85
N SER A 367 9.93 -10.66 -29.18
CA SER A 367 11.26 -10.91 -28.61
C SER A 367 12.32 -11.02 -29.71
N VAL A 368 12.02 -11.76 -30.78
CA VAL A 368 12.93 -11.91 -31.93
C VAL A 368 13.10 -10.58 -32.65
N SER A 369 12.03 -9.87 -32.99
CA SER A 369 12.10 -8.57 -33.68
C SER A 369 12.84 -7.49 -32.89
N THR A 370 12.82 -7.57 -31.55
CA THR A 370 13.62 -6.68 -30.68
C THR A 370 15.11 -7.07 -30.71
N SER A 371 15.43 -8.36 -30.84
CA SER A 371 16.81 -8.85 -30.87
C SER A 371 17.46 -8.76 -32.25
N THR A 372 16.70 -8.92 -33.34
CA THR A 372 17.19 -8.91 -34.71
C THR A 372 16.64 -7.72 -35.47
N TYR A 373 17.48 -6.69 -35.66
CA TYR A 373 17.17 -5.51 -36.48
C TYR A 373 16.91 -5.81 -37.97
N LYS A 374 17.08 -7.07 -38.39
CA LYS A 374 16.90 -7.54 -39.77
C LYS A 374 15.86 -8.66 -39.80
N LEU A 375 14.60 -8.32 -39.66
CA LEU A 375 13.50 -9.26 -39.92
C LEU A 375 12.98 -9.08 -41.36
N LEU A 376 12.55 -10.17 -41.98
CA LEU A 376 11.99 -10.19 -43.35
C LEU A 376 10.64 -9.45 -43.46
N PHE A 377 9.98 -9.19 -42.32
CA PHE A 377 8.68 -8.53 -42.23
C PHE A 377 8.75 -7.29 -41.32
N PRO A 378 8.06 -6.18 -41.66
CA PRO A 378 8.02 -5.00 -40.81
C PRO A 378 7.28 -5.32 -39.50
N PRO A 379 7.88 -5.04 -38.33
CA PRO A 379 7.27 -5.36 -37.04
C PRO A 379 5.92 -4.64 -36.83
N GLN A 380 5.72 -3.48 -37.47
CA GLN A 380 4.45 -2.75 -37.41
C GLN A 380 3.29 -3.52 -38.05
N ALA A 381 3.52 -4.17 -39.20
CA ALA A 381 2.48 -4.94 -39.88
C ALA A 381 2.06 -6.18 -39.08
N ALA A 382 3.04 -6.84 -38.45
CA ALA A 382 2.77 -7.97 -37.57
C ALA A 382 1.98 -7.55 -36.32
N ASN A 383 2.36 -6.43 -35.70
CA ASN A 383 1.63 -5.87 -34.55
C ASN A 383 0.16 -5.57 -34.92
N LEU A 384 -0.08 -4.92 -36.07
CA LEU A 384 -1.43 -4.67 -36.56
C LEU A 384 -2.22 -5.98 -36.77
N PHE A 385 -1.60 -7.00 -37.38
CA PHE A 385 -2.24 -8.31 -37.58
C PHE A 385 -2.68 -8.93 -36.25
N PHE A 386 -1.81 -8.91 -35.23
CA PHE A 386 -2.16 -9.44 -33.91
C PHE A 386 -3.26 -8.63 -33.24
N VAL A 387 -3.23 -7.29 -33.32
CA VAL A 387 -4.28 -6.42 -32.76
C VAL A 387 -5.64 -6.70 -33.41
N ILE A 388 -5.68 -6.90 -34.74
CA ILE A 388 -6.91 -7.27 -35.47
C ILE A 388 -7.41 -8.63 -34.99
N TYR A 389 -6.53 -9.64 -34.91
CA TYR A 389 -6.89 -10.97 -34.39
C TYR A 389 -7.48 -10.88 -32.98
N TYR A 390 -6.89 -10.06 -32.11
CA TYR A 390 -7.36 -9.86 -30.75
C TYR A 390 -8.72 -9.17 -30.67
N CYS A 391 -8.95 -8.15 -31.50
CA CYS A 391 -10.23 -7.49 -31.63
C CYS A 391 -11.32 -8.49 -32.08
N ALA A 392 -10.99 -9.33 -33.06
CA ALA A 392 -11.88 -10.39 -33.53
C ALA A 392 -12.16 -11.44 -32.43
N GLU A 393 -11.14 -11.92 -31.71
CA GLU A 393 -11.26 -12.86 -30.60
C GLU A 393 -12.25 -12.35 -29.54
N GLN A 394 -12.08 -11.10 -29.09
CA GLN A 394 -12.94 -10.51 -28.06
C GLN A 394 -14.35 -10.22 -28.56
N SER A 395 -14.50 -9.81 -29.83
CA SER A 395 -15.81 -9.59 -30.43
C SER A 395 -16.60 -10.89 -30.55
N ILE A 396 -15.96 -11.98 -30.98
CA ILE A 396 -16.57 -13.31 -31.07
C ILE A 396 -16.97 -13.81 -29.67
N LYS A 397 -16.10 -13.64 -28.66
CA LYS A 397 -16.42 -14.02 -27.27
C LYS A 397 -17.57 -13.21 -26.70
N LEU A 398 -17.61 -11.91 -26.94
CA LEU A 398 -18.66 -11.03 -26.46
C LEU A 398 -20.00 -11.39 -27.10
N TRP A 399 -20.01 -11.67 -28.40
CA TRP A 399 -21.19 -12.17 -29.12
C TRP A 399 -21.65 -13.54 -28.61
N ALA A 400 -20.73 -14.49 -28.44
CA ALA A 400 -21.06 -15.86 -28.05
C ALA A 400 -21.57 -15.98 -26.61
N LEU A 401 -20.97 -15.26 -25.66
CA LEU A 401 -21.34 -15.31 -24.24
C LEU A 401 -22.45 -14.33 -23.86
N GLY A 402 -22.54 -13.20 -24.58
CA GLY A 402 -23.35 -12.05 -24.20
C GLY A 402 -22.68 -11.20 -23.11
N TRP A 403 -23.04 -9.91 -23.05
CA TRP A 403 -22.41 -8.91 -22.17
C TRP A 403 -22.39 -9.33 -20.68
N GLN A 404 -23.52 -9.79 -20.15
CA GLN A 404 -23.63 -10.12 -18.72
C GLN A 404 -22.72 -11.27 -18.30
N ARG A 405 -22.63 -12.32 -19.13
CA ARG A 405 -21.77 -13.47 -18.87
C ARG A 405 -20.31 -13.13 -19.14
N TYR A 406 -20.01 -12.37 -20.19
CA TYR A 406 -18.65 -11.92 -20.50
C TYR A 406 -18.04 -11.14 -19.32
N VAL A 407 -18.74 -10.13 -18.79
CA VAL A 407 -18.27 -9.31 -17.65
C VAL A 407 -18.21 -10.10 -16.34
N SER A 408 -18.94 -11.22 -16.23
CA SER A 408 -18.85 -12.08 -15.04
C SER A 408 -17.50 -12.79 -14.90
N PHE A 409 -16.78 -13.01 -16.01
CA PHE A 409 -15.44 -13.62 -16.02
C PHE A 409 -14.36 -12.55 -15.92
N LYS A 410 -13.62 -12.53 -14.79
CA LYS A 410 -12.53 -11.57 -14.55
C LYS A 410 -11.43 -11.64 -15.63
N GLY A 411 -11.11 -12.84 -16.14
CA GLY A 411 -10.14 -13.03 -17.22
C GLY A 411 -10.57 -12.39 -18.54
N ASN A 412 -11.85 -12.51 -18.90
CA ASN A 412 -12.40 -11.87 -20.11
C ASN A 412 -12.39 -10.35 -19.98
N LEU A 413 -12.73 -9.81 -18.81
CA LEU A 413 -12.66 -8.37 -18.55
C LEU A 413 -11.24 -7.82 -18.72
N TYR A 414 -10.22 -8.54 -18.21
CA TYR A 414 -8.81 -8.20 -18.41
C TYR A 414 -8.43 -8.21 -19.89
N CYS A 415 -8.69 -9.32 -20.59
CA CYS A 415 -8.35 -9.47 -22.01
C CYS A 415 -9.06 -8.46 -22.91
N GLY A 416 -10.34 -8.17 -22.62
CA GLY A 416 -11.11 -7.12 -23.28
C GLY A 416 -10.51 -5.74 -23.06
N GLY A 417 -10.21 -5.37 -21.81
CA GLY A 417 -9.60 -4.08 -21.48
C GLY A 417 -8.24 -3.87 -22.16
N VAL A 418 -7.34 -4.87 -22.11
CA VAL A 418 -6.03 -4.81 -22.79
C VAL A 418 -6.20 -4.71 -24.30
N THR A 419 -7.16 -5.43 -24.89
CA THR A 419 -7.43 -5.38 -26.33
C THR A 419 -7.94 -4.00 -26.75
N VAL A 420 -8.85 -3.38 -25.97
CA VAL A 420 -9.33 -2.01 -26.24
C VAL A 420 -8.17 -1.02 -26.16
N LEU A 421 -7.30 -1.13 -25.15
CA LEU A 421 -6.13 -0.26 -25.01
C LEU A 421 -5.17 -0.42 -26.21
N LEU A 422 -4.89 -1.65 -26.63
CA LEU A 422 -4.06 -1.93 -27.80
C LEU A 422 -4.66 -1.35 -29.09
N VAL A 423 -5.97 -1.49 -29.30
CA VAL A 423 -6.66 -0.92 -30.46
C VAL A 423 -6.58 0.61 -30.46
N VAL A 424 -6.78 1.26 -29.31
CA VAL A 424 -6.66 2.72 -29.20
C VAL A 424 -5.24 3.19 -29.54
N ILE A 425 -4.22 2.54 -28.99
CA ILE A 425 -2.82 2.89 -29.26
C ILE A 425 -2.45 2.64 -30.73
N GLU A 426 -2.93 1.54 -31.32
CA GLU A 426 -2.68 1.23 -32.74
C GLU A 426 -3.38 2.24 -33.66
N ILE A 427 -4.60 2.69 -33.34
CA ILE A 427 -5.29 3.75 -34.08
C ILE A 427 -4.50 5.06 -34.01
N ILE A 428 -4.00 5.43 -32.81
CA ILE A 428 -3.15 6.62 -32.65
C ILE A 428 -1.88 6.46 -33.50
N HIS A 429 -1.23 5.31 -33.46
CA HIS A 429 -0.05 5.02 -34.26
C HIS A 429 -0.30 5.15 -35.77
N LEU A 430 -1.39 4.55 -36.29
CA LEU A 430 -1.80 4.68 -37.69
C LEU A 430 -2.14 6.12 -38.08
N SER A 431 -2.76 6.89 -37.17
CA SER A 431 -3.12 8.28 -37.41
C SER A 431 -1.91 9.22 -37.51
N LEU A 432 -0.85 8.95 -36.75
CA LEU A 432 0.35 9.77 -36.70
C LEU A 432 1.35 9.40 -37.80
N PHE A 433 1.52 8.10 -38.07
CA PHE A 433 2.59 7.58 -38.94
C PHE A 433 2.11 7.04 -40.29
N GLY A 434 0.79 6.97 -40.51
CA GLY A 434 0.22 6.44 -41.75
C GLY A 434 0.24 4.92 -41.82
N SER A 435 0.29 4.36 -43.03
CA SER A 435 0.13 2.92 -43.23
C SER A 435 1.37 2.14 -42.73
N PRO A 436 1.17 1.01 -42.03
CA PRO A 436 2.27 0.22 -41.44
C PRO A 436 3.06 -0.57 -42.50
N PHE A 437 2.64 -0.49 -43.77
CA PHE A 437 3.24 -1.14 -44.92
C PHE A 437 4.13 -0.20 -45.75
N ASN A 438 4.04 1.13 -45.54
CA ASN A 438 4.85 2.10 -46.27
C ASN A 438 5.97 2.64 -45.37
N TYR A 439 7.21 2.35 -45.73
CA TYR A 439 8.42 2.78 -45.01
C TYR A 439 8.70 4.30 -45.12
N ALA A 440 7.93 5.02 -45.94
CA ALA A 440 8.08 6.45 -46.18
C ALA A 440 7.23 7.29 -45.21
N ALA A 441 7.32 7.04 -43.91
CA ALA A 441 6.72 7.92 -42.92
C ALA A 441 7.69 9.07 -42.63
N LYS A 442 7.35 10.26 -43.14
CA LYS A 442 8.00 11.55 -42.82
C LYS A 442 8.33 11.62 -41.33
N MET A 443 9.59 11.89 -40.99
CA MET A 443 9.93 12.34 -39.63
C MET A 443 9.17 13.64 -39.34
N PRO A 444 8.34 13.71 -38.29
CA PRO A 444 7.85 14.99 -37.80
C PRO A 444 9.04 15.78 -37.27
N THR A 445 9.23 16.99 -37.79
CA THR A 445 10.22 17.93 -37.27
C THR A 445 9.75 18.48 -35.93
N THR A 446 10.53 18.15 -34.89
CA THR A 446 10.80 18.93 -33.67
C THR A 446 9.61 19.46 -32.84
N THR A 447 9.34 18.81 -31.70
CA THR A 447 9.16 19.44 -30.37
C THR A 447 9.40 18.43 -29.25
N ASP A 448 9.97 18.85 -28.12
CA ASP A 448 10.37 17.97 -27.00
C ASP A 448 9.22 17.18 -26.33
N ALA A 449 7.96 17.49 -26.66
CA ALA A 449 6.77 16.71 -26.26
C ALA A 449 6.60 15.39 -27.07
N ASP A 450 7.40 15.19 -28.12
CA ASP A 450 7.26 14.08 -29.09
C ASP A 450 8.04 12.81 -28.71
N TYR A 451 8.73 12.76 -27.56
CA TYR A 451 9.54 11.58 -27.23
C TYR A 451 8.67 10.32 -27.05
N ILE A 452 7.53 10.42 -26.36
CA ILE A 452 6.61 9.27 -26.15
C ILE A 452 5.97 8.84 -27.47
N PHE A 453 5.55 9.81 -28.30
CA PHE A 453 4.87 9.55 -29.55
C PHE A 453 5.81 9.23 -30.71
N SER A 454 7.13 9.28 -30.52
CA SER A 454 8.10 8.87 -31.54
C SER A 454 7.84 7.41 -31.97
N LEU A 455 7.97 7.14 -33.27
CA LEU A 455 7.76 5.82 -33.87
C LEU A 455 8.40 4.66 -33.07
N PRO A 456 9.70 4.70 -32.69
CA PRO A 456 10.31 3.62 -31.92
C PRO A 456 9.74 3.46 -30.51
N ASN A 457 9.33 4.55 -29.84
CA ASN A 457 8.76 4.47 -28.49
C ASN A 457 7.31 3.97 -28.51
N MET A 458 6.51 4.37 -29.51
CA MET A 458 5.17 3.82 -29.71
C MET A 458 5.22 2.32 -30.00
N VAL A 459 6.13 1.87 -30.87
CA VAL A 459 6.36 0.43 -31.13
C VAL A 459 6.80 -0.30 -29.85
N ARG A 460 7.68 0.30 -29.03
CA ARG A 460 8.09 -0.27 -27.72
C ARG A 460 6.92 -0.39 -26.76
N ILE A 461 6.06 0.63 -26.65
CA ILE A 461 4.88 0.60 -25.78
C ILE A 461 3.90 -0.49 -26.23
N ILE A 462 3.63 -0.59 -27.54
CA ILE A 462 2.79 -1.66 -28.11
C ILE A 462 3.39 -3.04 -27.78
N ASN A 463 4.69 -3.21 -27.99
CA ASN A 463 5.40 -4.45 -27.69
C ASN A 463 5.35 -4.80 -26.19
N MET A 464 5.49 -3.83 -25.29
CA MET A 464 5.34 -4.04 -23.84
C MET A 464 3.91 -4.48 -23.48
N LEU A 465 2.89 -3.87 -24.07
CA LEU A 465 1.49 -4.26 -23.85
C LEU A 465 1.17 -5.65 -24.42
N ILE A 466 1.81 -6.04 -25.53
CA ILE A 466 1.75 -7.40 -26.07
C ILE A 466 2.35 -8.39 -25.06
N ILE A 467 3.47 -8.07 -24.42
CA ILE A 467 4.07 -8.92 -23.38
C ILE A 467 3.13 -9.05 -22.17
N PHE A 468 2.53 -7.95 -21.70
CA PHE A 468 1.53 -8.00 -20.62
C PHE A 468 0.34 -8.90 -20.94
N ARG A 469 0.00 -9.06 -22.23
CA ARG A 469 -1.07 -9.98 -22.65
C ARG A 469 -0.80 -11.42 -22.21
N LEU A 470 0.46 -11.86 -22.11
CA LEU A 470 0.83 -13.22 -21.66
C LEU A 470 0.31 -13.53 -20.24
N LEU A 471 0.04 -12.50 -19.43
CA LEU A 471 -0.62 -12.67 -18.12
C LEU A 471 -2.01 -13.31 -18.22
N ARG A 472 -2.65 -13.35 -19.40
CA ARG A 472 -3.89 -14.11 -19.62
C ARG A 472 -3.74 -15.62 -19.38
N VAL A 473 -2.52 -16.14 -19.45
CA VAL A 473 -2.22 -17.57 -19.22
C VAL A 473 -2.25 -17.90 -17.73
N VAL A 474 -1.99 -16.91 -16.85
CA VAL A 474 -1.91 -17.07 -15.39
C VAL A 474 -3.14 -17.77 -14.81
N PRO A 475 -4.39 -17.36 -15.12
CA PRO A 475 -5.58 -18.01 -14.57
C PRO A 475 -5.80 -19.45 -15.06
N ASN A 476 -5.23 -19.83 -16.21
CA ASN A 476 -5.43 -21.15 -16.83
C ASN A 476 -4.54 -22.22 -16.19
N ILE A 477 -3.41 -21.81 -15.59
CA ILE A 477 -2.53 -22.69 -14.82
C ILE A 477 -2.99 -22.68 -13.36
N SER A 478 -3.52 -23.80 -12.86
CA SER A 478 -4.09 -23.89 -11.51
C SER A 478 -3.12 -23.44 -10.40
N ALA A 479 -1.85 -23.81 -10.49
CA ALA A 479 -0.81 -23.39 -9.54
C ALA A 479 -0.55 -21.86 -9.57
N LEU A 480 -0.46 -21.27 -10.75
CA LEU A 480 -0.13 -19.84 -10.91
C LEU A 480 -1.34 -18.95 -10.61
N SER A 481 -2.54 -19.39 -11.00
CA SER A 481 -3.83 -18.75 -10.69
C SER A 481 -4.04 -18.64 -9.19
N LEU A 482 -3.71 -19.70 -8.45
CA LEU A 482 -3.76 -19.70 -6.99
C LEU A 482 -2.80 -18.67 -6.38
N VAL A 483 -1.53 -18.64 -6.82
CA VAL A 483 -0.55 -17.65 -6.33
C VAL A 483 -0.99 -16.23 -6.67
N ALA A 484 -1.53 -15.99 -7.86
CA ALA A 484 -2.01 -14.66 -8.24
C ALA A 484 -3.25 -14.23 -7.45
N GLU A 485 -4.22 -15.12 -7.23
CA GLU A 485 -5.43 -14.81 -6.45
C GLU A 485 -5.08 -14.55 -4.97
N THR A 486 -4.21 -15.36 -4.39
CA THR A 486 -3.72 -15.19 -3.01
C THR A 486 -3.00 -13.85 -2.83
N LEU A 487 -2.08 -13.48 -3.75
CA LEU A 487 -1.39 -12.19 -3.75
C LEU A 487 -2.34 -10.99 -3.96
N LEU A 488 -3.29 -11.07 -4.89
CA LEU A 488 -4.25 -9.98 -5.11
C LEU A 488 -5.18 -9.79 -3.90
N ASN A 489 -5.62 -10.89 -3.28
CA ASN A 489 -6.41 -10.84 -2.06
C ASN A 489 -5.59 -10.28 -0.89
N LEU A 490 -4.30 -10.64 -0.81
CA LEU A 490 -3.36 -10.10 0.16
C LEU A 490 -3.22 -8.58 0.01
N VAL A 491 -2.95 -8.06 -1.18
CA VAL A 491 -2.79 -6.61 -1.42
C VAL A 491 -4.03 -5.82 -1.00
N ARG A 492 -5.24 -6.31 -1.30
CA ARG A 492 -6.50 -5.66 -0.88
C ARG A 492 -6.64 -5.58 0.63
N ASN A 493 -6.17 -6.61 1.33
CA ASN A 493 -6.17 -6.70 2.78
C ASN A 493 -5.09 -5.81 3.42
N LEU A 494 -4.05 -5.44 2.67
CA LEU A 494 -2.95 -4.57 3.12
C LEU A 494 -3.19 -3.07 2.87
N ILE A 495 -4.27 -2.66 2.19
CA ILE A 495 -4.57 -1.24 1.90
C ILE A 495 -4.46 -0.33 3.15
N PRO A 496 -5.03 -0.69 4.33
CA PRO A 496 -4.93 0.16 5.52
C PRO A 496 -3.49 0.33 6.01
N PHE A 497 -2.63 -0.68 5.80
CA PHE A 497 -1.21 -0.62 6.14
C PHE A 497 -0.43 0.24 5.16
N ILE A 498 -0.70 0.09 3.86
CA ILE A 498 -0.15 0.96 2.81
C ILE A 498 -0.46 2.42 3.12
N GLY A 499 -1.66 2.72 3.64
CA GLY A 499 -2.00 4.08 4.09
C GLY A 499 -1.12 4.60 5.25
N ILE A 500 -0.67 3.74 6.18
CA ILE A 500 0.20 4.15 7.30
C ILE A 500 1.60 4.44 6.76
N ILE A 501 2.08 3.57 5.87
CA ILE A 501 3.36 3.76 5.18
C ILE A 501 3.33 5.10 4.43
N ALA A 502 2.27 5.35 3.65
CA ALA A 502 2.08 6.61 2.93
C ALA A 502 2.07 7.82 3.88
N ALA A 503 1.41 7.73 5.04
CA ALA A 503 1.39 8.80 6.04
C ALA A 503 2.79 9.11 6.60
N ILE A 504 3.57 8.07 6.92
CA ILE A 504 4.94 8.21 7.44
C ILE A 504 5.87 8.78 6.36
N TYR A 505 5.80 8.26 5.13
CA TYR A 505 6.52 8.79 3.97
C TYR A 505 6.24 10.28 3.77
N TYR A 506 4.97 10.67 3.86
CA TYR A 506 4.57 12.06 3.70
C TYR A 506 5.21 12.96 4.77
N ILE A 507 5.14 12.58 6.05
CA ILE A 507 5.73 13.35 7.15
C ILE A 507 7.24 13.51 6.96
N PHE A 508 7.95 12.41 6.68
CA PHE A 508 9.40 12.46 6.47
C PHE A 508 9.78 13.22 5.20
N ALA A 509 9.02 13.09 4.10
CA ALA A 509 9.29 13.84 2.88
C ALA A 509 9.17 15.35 3.09
N ILE A 510 8.08 15.80 3.74
CA ILE A 510 7.91 17.23 4.07
C ILE A 510 9.03 17.70 5.01
N PHE A 511 9.35 16.93 6.05
CA PHE A 511 10.40 17.29 7.00
C PHE A 511 11.79 17.33 6.35
N GLY A 512 12.07 16.38 5.44
CA GLY A 512 13.30 16.35 4.65
C GLY A 512 13.44 17.54 3.72
N MET A 513 12.36 17.95 3.04
CA MET A 513 12.37 19.19 2.24
C MET A 513 12.65 20.41 3.11
N MET A 514 12.00 20.54 4.27
CA MET A 514 12.23 21.68 5.18
C MET A 514 13.69 21.77 5.68
N LEU A 515 14.39 20.63 5.80
CA LEU A 515 15.76 20.59 6.32
C LEU A 515 16.84 20.67 5.23
N PHE A 516 16.56 20.14 4.04
CA PHE A 516 17.59 19.77 3.07
C PHE A 516 17.38 20.32 1.65
N GLU A 517 16.39 21.19 1.43
CA GLU A 517 16.12 21.80 0.14
C GLU A 517 17.37 22.50 -0.45
N GLY A 518 17.74 22.16 -1.68
CA GLY A 518 18.79 22.79 -2.46
C GLY A 518 20.22 22.47 -2.03
N VAL A 519 20.42 21.65 -1.00
CA VAL A 519 21.73 21.33 -0.41
C VAL A 519 22.62 20.53 -1.36
N THR A 520 22.06 19.56 -2.07
CA THR A 520 22.82 18.63 -2.94
C THR A 520 23.02 19.16 -4.37
N ASN A 521 22.56 20.37 -4.67
CA ASN A 521 22.62 20.91 -6.03
C ASN A 521 24.08 21.23 -6.43
N PRO A 522 24.66 20.53 -7.43
CA PRO A 522 26.04 20.72 -7.82
C PRO A 522 26.28 22.10 -8.44
N LEU A 523 25.29 22.68 -9.14
CA LEU A 523 25.43 24.00 -9.75
C LEU A 523 25.60 25.10 -8.70
N LYS A 524 24.84 25.02 -7.60
CA LYS A 524 24.97 25.96 -6.47
C LYS A 524 26.26 25.74 -5.69
N ARG A 525 26.60 24.47 -5.44
CA ARG A 525 27.79 24.09 -4.66
C ARG A 525 29.10 24.49 -5.35
N CYS A 526 29.15 24.39 -6.68
CA CYS A 526 30.37 24.60 -7.47
C CYS A 526 30.46 26.00 -8.11
N ALA A 527 29.42 26.83 -7.98
CA ALA A 527 29.43 28.21 -8.48
C ALA A 527 30.33 29.16 -7.67
N HIS A 528 30.67 28.81 -6.42
CA HIS A 528 31.45 29.67 -5.52
C HIS A 528 32.96 29.42 -5.56
N THR A 529 33.45 28.41 -6.30
CA THR A 529 34.87 28.09 -6.39
C THR A 529 35.50 28.70 -7.65
N ASN A 530 35.92 29.96 -7.56
CA ASN A 530 36.84 30.59 -8.53
C ASN A 530 38.30 30.13 -8.31
N ALA A 531 38.56 28.84 -8.15
CA ALA A 531 39.91 28.35 -7.86
C ALA A 531 40.18 26.97 -8.49
N THR A 532 41.22 26.94 -9.30
CA THR A 532 41.78 25.84 -10.10
C THR A 532 42.55 24.81 -9.27
N SER A 533 42.00 24.21 -8.21
CA SER A 533 42.71 23.06 -7.59
C SER A 533 41.90 21.97 -6.91
N ASP A 534 40.71 22.21 -6.36
CA ASP A 534 39.90 21.13 -5.77
C ASP A 534 38.61 20.91 -6.56
N PRO A 535 38.47 19.76 -7.27
CA PRO A 535 37.26 19.48 -8.00
C PRO A 535 36.13 19.29 -6.99
N CYS A 536 35.02 19.97 -7.26
CA CYS A 536 33.79 19.99 -6.49
C CYS A 536 33.03 18.63 -6.44
N THR A 537 33.77 17.52 -6.60
CA THR A 537 33.37 16.13 -6.86
C THR A 537 34.09 15.12 -5.95
N GLU A 538 34.54 15.51 -4.76
CA GLU A 538 35.24 14.59 -3.86
C GLU A 538 34.32 13.62 -3.10
N LEU A 539 33.02 13.92 -3.01
CA LEU A 539 32.06 13.07 -2.31
C LEU A 539 31.76 11.81 -3.13
N ASP A 540 31.65 10.67 -2.47
CA ASP A 540 31.22 9.43 -3.14
C ASP A 540 29.83 9.58 -3.77
N PHE A 541 28.98 10.44 -3.22
CA PHE A 541 27.69 10.85 -3.80
C PHE A 541 27.83 11.42 -5.23
N ASP A 542 28.86 12.26 -5.45
CA ASP A 542 29.11 12.88 -6.76
C ASP A 542 29.69 11.86 -7.73
N LYS A 543 30.56 10.95 -7.25
CA LYS A 543 31.14 9.87 -8.05
C LYS A 543 30.07 8.93 -8.58
N PHE A 544 29.08 8.59 -7.75
CA PHE A 544 27.96 7.73 -8.16
C PHE A 544 26.85 8.48 -8.90
N GLN A 545 26.97 9.79 -9.10
CA GLN A 545 26.02 10.61 -9.85
C GLN A 545 24.60 10.63 -9.24
N TYR A 546 24.48 10.59 -7.91
CA TYR A 546 23.19 10.54 -7.19
C TYR A 546 22.46 11.90 -7.13
N PHE A 547 22.72 12.82 -8.05
CA PHE A 547 22.18 14.19 -8.03
C PHE A 547 20.64 14.26 -8.13
N ALA A 548 20.01 13.26 -8.76
CA ALA A 548 18.56 13.13 -8.84
C ALA A 548 17.91 12.74 -7.50
N ASN A 549 18.69 12.21 -6.55
CA ASN A 549 18.26 11.78 -5.22
C ASN A 549 18.44 12.93 -4.22
N ASN A 550 17.50 13.86 -4.23
CA ASN A 550 17.54 15.06 -3.39
C ASN A 550 16.21 15.28 -2.65
N PHE A 551 16.17 16.34 -1.85
CA PHE A 551 14.97 16.79 -1.12
C PHE A 551 14.48 18.14 -1.68
N ASP A 552 14.69 18.40 -2.97
CA ASP A 552 14.38 19.71 -3.57
C ASP A 552 12.90 19.85 -3.92
N ASP A 553 12.15 18.75 -4.04
CA ASP A 553 10.70 18.71 -4.25
C ASP A 553 10.09 17.41 -3.68
N PHE A 554 8.76 17.37 -3.58
CA PHE A 554 8.06 16.28 -2.90
C PHE A 554 8.25 14.92 -3.59
N ALA A 555 8.22 14.87 -4.93
CA ALA A 555 8.40 13.63 -5.68
C ALA A 555 9.85 13.11 -5.57
N ALA A 556 10.85 14.00 -5.71
CA ALA A 556 12.25 13.63 -5.49
C ALA A 556 12.49 13.11 -4.05
N ALA A 557 11.89 13.76 -3.05
CA ALA A 557 11.98 13.34 -1.66
C ALA A 557 11.39 11.93 -1.43
N LEU A 558 10.26 11.59 -2.07
CA LEU A 558 9.67 10.25 -1.97
C LEU A 558 10.58 9.17 -2.56
N VAL A 559 11.19 9.42 -3.73
CA VAL A 559 12.14 8.48 -4.37
C VAL A 559 13.40 8.35 -3.54
N ASN A 560 13.94 9.45 -3.02
CA ASN A 560 15.12 9.44 -2.16
C ASN A 560 14.88 8.62 -0.88
N LEU A 561 13.72 8.82 -0.22
CA LEU A 561 13.32 8.04 0.95
C LEU A 561 13.14 6.55 0.63
N TRP A 562 12.63 6.22 -0.56
CA TRP A 562 12.54 4.86 -1.05
C TRP A 562 13.93 4.22 -1.20
N ASP A 563 14.87 4.89 -1.85
CA ASP A 563 16.22 4.37 -2.03
C ASP A 563 16.96 4.17 -0.70
N ILE A 564 16.75 5.07 0.27
CA ILE A 564 17.28 4.91 1.63
C ILE A 564 16.58 3.76 2.38
N MET A 565 15.27 3.55 2.18
CA MET A 565 14.52 2.44 2.78
C MET A 565 15.01 1.08 2.28
N ILE A 566 15.49 0.97 1.04
CA ILE A 566 16.09 -0.27 0.51
C ILE A 566 17.43 -0.59 1.20
N VAL A 567 18.06 0.40 1.86
CA VAL A 567 19.30 0.26 2.64
C VAL A 567 20.57 0.01 1.80
N ASN A 568 20.44 -0.10 0.48
CA ASN A 568 21.61 -0.22 -0.38
C ASN A 568 22.31 1.15 -0.53
N ASN A 569 23.64 1.19 -0.39
CA ASN A 569 24.46 2.41 -0.46
C ASN A 569 23.99 3.60 0.40
N TRP A 570 23.10 3.38 1.37
CA TRP A 570 22.50 4.46 2.18
C TRP A 570 23.54 5.26 2.99
N HIS A 571 24.68 4.65 3.28
CA HIS A 571 25.81 5.28 3.95
C HIS A 571 26.48 6.38 3.12
N VAL A 572 26.33 6.37 1.79
CA VAL A 572 26.78 7.45 0.89
C VAL A 572 25.97 8.71 1.18
N PHE A 573 24.65 8.59 1.34
CA PHE A 573 23.76 9.69 1.71
C PHE A 573 24.08 10.22 3.11
N LEU A 574 24.24 9.33 4.10
CA LEU A 574 24.64 9.72 5.46
C LEU A 574 25.90 10.60 5.50
N LYS A 575 26.94 10.20 4.76
CA LYS A 575 28.22 10.92 4.69
C LYS A 575 28.10 12.21 3.88
N ALA A 576 27.30 12.21 2.82
CA ALA A 576 27.09 13.39 1.99
C ALA A 576 26.38 14.50 2.79
N TYR A 577 25.24 14.19 3.42
CA TYR A 577 24.49 15.19 4.19
C TYR A 577 25.18 15.60 5.49
N GLU A 578 25.99 14.73 6.11
CA GLU A 578 26.88 15.13 7.22
C GLU A 578 27.85 16.24 6.80
N LYS A 579 28.49 16.10 5.63
CA LYS A 579 29.47 17.05 5.13
C LYS A 579 28.83 18.31 4.56
N LEU A 580 27.66 18.19 3.92
CA LEU A 580 26.99 19.30 3.25
C LEU A 580 26.15 20.17 4.19
N VAL A 581 25.63 19.62 5.29
CA VAL A 581 24.76 20.35 6.24
C VAL A 581 25.43 20.49 7.60
N ASN A 582 25.45 19.39 8.37
CA ASN A 582 26.09 19.28 9.67
C ASN A 582 26.09 17.80 10.13
N PRO A 583 26.89 17.43 11.15
CA PRO A 583 26.90 16.07 11.69
C PRO A 583 25.54 15.59 12.21
N TRP A 584 24.70 16.50 12.69
CA TRP A 584 23.37 16.18 13.24
C TRP A 584 22.36 15.73 12.16
N ALA A 585 22.60 16.03 10.89
CA ALA A 585 21.77 15.56 9.77
C ALA A 585 21.67 14.02 9.73
N GLN A 586 22.65 13.31 10.26
CA GLN A 586 22.63 11.85 10.38
C GLN A 586 21.46 11.34 11.24
N LEU A 587 20.99 12.12 12.23
CA LEU A 587 19.86 11.73 13.06
C LEU A 587 18.58 11.58 12.25
N TYR A 588 18.37 12.40 11.22
CA TYR A 588 17.22 12.28 10.33
C TYR A 588 17.22 10.93 9.59
N PHE A 589 18.35 10.58 8.97
CA PHE A 589 18.48 9.31 8.25
C PHE A 589 18.43 8.10 9.18
N LEU A 590 19.00 8.22 10.38
CA LEU A 590 18.89 7.18 11.41
C LEU A 590 17.43 7.00 11.87
N ALA A 591 16.71 8.09 12.13
CA ALA A 591 15.30 8.05 12.48
C ALA A 591 14.47 7.43 11.34
N TRP A 592 14.72 7.81 10.09
CA TRP A 592 14.09 7.20 8.94
C TRP A 592 14.37 5.71 8.85
N TYR A 593 15.63 5.27 9.03
CA TYR A 593 15.99 3.86 9.03
C TYR A 593 15.25 3.07 10.12
N LEU A 594 15.15 3.61 11.34
CA LEU A 594 14.42 2.98 12.44
C LEU A 594 12.93 2.84 12.13
N VAL A 595 12.31 3.88 11.57
CA VAL A 595 10.87 3.88 11.28
C VAL A 595 10.56 3.06 10.02
N SER A 596 11.37 3.14 8.97
CA SER A 596 11.08 2.47 7.69
C SER A 596 11.54 1.00 7.71
N VAL A 597 12.82 0.75 7.90
CA VAL A 597 13.40 -0.58 7.77
C VAL A 597 13.03 -1.45 8.96
N ILE A 598 13.26 -0.94 10.17
CA ILE A 598 13.07 -1.73 11.37
C ILE A 598 11.58 -1.87 11.70
N MET A 599 10.80 -0.79 11.57
CA MET A 599 9.39 -0.82 11.90
C MET A 599 8.51 -1.25 10.72
N ILE A 600 8.48 -0.47 9.64
CA ILE A 600 7.55 -0.69 8.54
C ILE A 600 7.80 -2.01 7.80
N ILE A 601 9.05 -2.30 7.39
CA ILE A 601 9.33 -3.52 6.61
C ILE A 601 9.07 -4.78 7.43
N ASN A 602 9.49 -4.83 8.70
CA ASN A 602 9.22 -5.99 9.56
C ASN A 602 7.73 -6.16 9.87
N LEU A 603 6.99 -5.06 10.07
CA LEU A 603 5.53 -5.09 10.19
C LEU A 603 4.89 -5.63 8.89
N PHE A 604 5.38 -5.20 7.74
CA PHE A 604 4.91 -5.66 6.44
C PHE A 604 5.17 -7.16 6.22
N VAL A 605 6.37 -7.65 6.56
CA VAL A 605 6.71 -9.08 6.52
C VAL A 605 5.80 -9.89 7.44
N ALA A 606 5.59 -9.42 8.68
CA ALA A 606 4.69 -10.05 9.64
C ALA A 606 3.27 -10.22 9.08
N LEU A 607 2.75 -9.19 8.41
CA LEU A 607 1.43 -9.20 7.79
C LEU A 607 1.31 -10.17 6.62
N ILE A 608 2.32 -10.18 5.75
CA ILE A 608 2.36 -11.10 4.61
C ILE A 608 2.40 -12.54 5.11
N LEU A 609 3.25 -12.83 6.09
CA LEU A 609 3.34 -14.16 6.71
C LEU A 609 1.98 -14.58 7.28
N GLU A 610 1.33 -13.73 8.08
CA GLU A 610 0.05 -14.07 8.70
C GLU A 610 -1.05 -14.29 7.66
N ALA A 611 -1.11 -13.43 6.64
CA ALA A 611 -2.11 -13.56 5.59
C ALA A 611 -1.84 -14.76 4.67
N PHE A 612 -0.57 -15.12 4.44
CA PHE A 612 -0.18 -16.32 3.71
C PHE A 612 -0.51 -17.59 4.51
N VAL A 613 -0.12 -17.65 5.79
CA VAL A 613 -0.43 -18.78 6.68
C VAL A 613 -1.93 -19.01 6.77
N SER A 614 -2.71 -17.95 6.97
CA SER A 614 -4.18 -18.02 6.99
C SER A 614 -4.76 -18.58 5.69
N GLN A 615 -4.29 -18.10 4.53
CA GLN A 615 -4.77 -18.60 3.23
C GLN A 615 -4.35 -20.06 2.99
N TRP A 616 -3.14 -20.43 3.41
CA TRP A 616 -2.62 -21.78 3.31
C TRP A 616 -3.44 -22.77 4.17
N GLU A 617 -3.71 -22.45 5.43
CA GLU A 617 -4.54 -23.26 6.33
C GLU A 617 -5.96 -23.44 5.76
N GLN A 618 -6.57 -22.37 5.25
CA GLN A 618 -7.88 -22.45 4.60
C GLN A 618 -7.87 -23.37 3.37
N GLN A 619 -6.79 -23.34 2.60
CA GLN A 619 -6.64 -24.22 1.44
C GLN A 619 -6.49 -25.69 1.87
N GLN A 620 -5.68 -25.99 2.88
CA GLN A 620 -5.56 -27.35 3.41
C GLN A 620 -6.91 -27.87 3.94
N ALA A 621 -7.66 -27.02 4.64
CA ALA A 621 -9.00 -27.36 5.11
C ALA A 621 -9.97 -27.65 3.94
N ARG A 622 -9.84 -26.96 2.80
CA ARG A 622 -10.61 -27.25 1.58
C ARG A 622 -10.21 -28.60 0.97
N LEU A 623 -8.91 -28.87 0.85
CA LEU A 623 -8.40 -30.13 0.32
C LEU A 623 -8.87 -31.33 1.16
N HIS A 624 -8.85 -31.21 2.50
CA HIS A 624 -9.40 -32.23 3.39
C HIS A 624 -10.93 -32.42 3.22
N LYS A 625 -11.68 -31.34 2.99
CA LYS A 625 -13.13 -31.45 2.71
C LYS A 625 -13.43 -32.11 1.37
N HIS A 626 -12.56 -31.97 0.37
CA HIS A 626 -12.70 -32.63 -0.93
C HIS A 626 -12.41 -34.13 -0.91
N THR A 627 -11.87 -34.68 0.18
CA THR A 627 -11.71 -36.14 0.37
C THR A 627 -13.03 -36.84 0.76
N LEU A 628 -14.10 -36.09 1.11
CA LEU A 628 -15.47 -36.61 1.17
C LEU A 628 -16.16 -36.46 -0.20
N PRO A 629 -16.85 -37.51 -0.71
CA PRO A 629 -17.47 -37.46 -2.03
C PRO A 629 -18.74 -36.60 -1.99
N GLY A 630 -18.63 -35.33 -2.38
CA GLY A 630 -19.80 -34.47 -2.56
C GLY A 630 -19.55 -32.97 -2.50
N SER A 631 -18.74 -32.41 -3.40
CA SER A 631 -18.97 -31.08 -4.00
C SER A 631 -17.75 -30.63 -4.84
N LEU A 632 -17.84 -30.83 -6.14
CA LEU A 632 -16.95 -30.19 -7.12
C LEU A 632 -17.50 -28.80 -7.42
N GLN A 633 -17.01 -27.77 -6.72
CA GLN A 633 -17.12 -26.39 -7.18
C GLN A 633 -15.99 -25.54 -6.59
N SER A 634 -15.06 -25.15 -7.45
CA SER A 634 -14.01 -24.16 -7.19
C SER A 634 -14.65 -22.77 -7.08
N GLU A 635 -14.94 -22.36 -5.83
CA GLU A 635 -15.49 -21.04 -5.52
C GLU A 635 -14.37 -20.03 -5.19
N SER A 636 -14.24 -18.99 -6.01
CA SER A 636 -13.45 -17.80 -5.67
C SER A 636 -14.22 -16.97 -4.65
N GLN A 637 -13.80 -17.07 -3.38
CA GLN A 637 -14.33 -16.28 -2.29
C GLN A 637 -13.49 -15.00 -2.15
N ASP A 638 -14.09 -13.83 -2.34
CA ASP A 638 -13.48 -12.55 -1.96
C ASP A 638 -13.40 -12.53 -0.41
N LEU A 639 -12.27 -12.95 0.14
CA LEU A 639 -11.97 -12.96 1.57
C LEU A 639 -11.77 -11.52 2.07
N ARG A 640 -12.58 -11.10 3.05
CA ARG A 640 -12.34 -9.85 3.78
C ARG A 640 -11.22 -10.06 4.81
N PHE A 641 -10.42 -9.03 5.09
CA PHE A 641 -9.35 -9.03 6.11
C PHE A 641 -9.76 -9.69 7.44
N HIS A 642 -10.94 -9.35 7.98
CA HIS A 642 -11.45 -9.95 9.22
C HIS A 642 -11.70 -11.47 9.16
N GLN A 643 -11.92 -12.03 7.96
CA GLN A 643 -12.15 -13.45 7.76
C GLN A 643 -10.85 -14.26 7.77
N LEU A 644 -9.68 -13.64 7.58
CA LEU A 644 -8.38 -14.30 7.72
C LEU A 644 -8.19 -14.86 9.14
N PHE A 645 -8.81 -14.23 10.13
CA PHE A 645 -8.61 -14.52 11.54
C PHE A 645 -9.81 -15.19 12.21
N ARG A 646 -10.88 -15.47 11.45
CA ARG A 646 -12.16 -15.94 12.03
C ARG A 646 -12.00 -17.24 12.82
N SER A 647 -11.16 -18.16 12.36
CA SER A 647 -10.90 -19.44 13.03
C SER A 647 -10.18 -19.29 14.38
N SER A 648 -9.44 -18.20 14.58
CA SER A 648 -8.68 -17.93 15.80
C SER A 648 -9.44 -17.08 16.82
N LEU A 649 -10.65 -16.62 16.47
CA LEU A 649 -11.44 -15.74 17.32
C LEU A 649 -12.40 -16.55 18.19
N VAL A 650 -12.51 -16.19 19.46
CA VAL A 650 -13.38 -16.85 20.44
C VAL A 650 -14.75 -16.17 20.40
N GLU A 651 -15.83 -16.94 20.36
CA GLU A 651 -17.16 -16.36 20.45
C GLU A 651 -17.46 -15.91 21.88
N PRO A 652 -17.92 -14.68 22.11
CA PRO A 652 -18.22 -14.19 23.45
C PRO A 652 -19.42 -14.94 24.03
N HIS A 653 -19.35 -15.26 25.32
CA HIS A 653 -20.45 -15.90 26.02
C HIS A 653 -21.62 -14.94 26.20
N GLU A 654 -22.84 -15.48 26.20
CA GLU A 654 -24.04 -14.67 26.32
C GLU A 654 -24.10 -13.87 27.63
N ALA A 655 -23.63 -14.46 28.74
CA ALA A 655 -23.57 -13.79 30.04
C ALA A 655 -22.68 -12.53 30.02
N GLU A 656 -21.56 -12.56 29.29
CA GLU A 656 -20.67 -11.39 29.14
C GLU A 656 -21.34 -10.28 28.36
N LEU A 657 -22.05 -10.63 27.28
CA LEU A 657 -22.81 -9.67 26.48
C LEU A 657 -23.90 -8.99 27.32
N ILE A 658 -24.65 -9.75 28.12
CA ILE A 658 -25.70 -9.22 29.00
C ILE A 658 -25.12 -8.34 30.10
N ALA A 659 -24.00 -8.74 30.72
CA ALA A 659 -23.34 -7.95 31.75
C ALA A 659 -22.89 -6.58 31.22
N GLU A 660 -22.25 -6.55 30.05
CA GLU A 660 -21.84 -5.30 29.40
C GLU A 660 -23.06 -4.46 29.01
N LEU A 661 -24.12 -5.09 28.49
CA LEU A 661 -25.37 -4.42 28.12
C LEU A 661 -26.05 -3.74 29.32
N ASN A 662 -26.08 -4.40 30.47
CA ASN A 662 -26.66 -3.89 31.71
C ASN A 662 -25.84 -2.73 32.31
N SER A 663 -24.54 -2.70 32.02
CA SER A 663 -23.64 -1.61 32.41
C SER A 663 -23.81 -0.35 31.52
N HIS A 664 -24.43 -0.49 30.35
CA HIS A 664 -24.52 0.58 29.37
C HIS A 664 -25.60 1.63 29.74
N GLU A 665 -25.15 2.87 29.89
CA GLU A 665 -25.95 4.03 30.35
C GLU A 665 -27.21 4.29 29.49
N TYR A 666 -27.13 4.00 28.18
CA TYR A 666 -28.20 4.26 27.21
C TYR A 666 -29.25 3.15 27.08
N LEU A 667 -29.03 1.99 27.73
CA LEU A 667 -29.99 0.88 27.69
C LEU A 667 -31.03 0.94 28.82
N ARG A 668 -30.83 1.86 29.78
CA ARG A 668 -31.84 2.26 30.76
C ARG A 668 -32.85 3.21 30.10
N PHE A 669 -33.69 2.68 29.23
CA PHE A 669 -34.88 3.41 28.78
C PHE A 669 -35.82 3.60 29.97
N HIS A 670 -35.90 4.82 30.50
CA HIS A 670 -37.01 5.19 31.36
C HIS A 670 -38.28 5.25 30.48
N PRO A 671 -39.34 4.48 30.78
CA PRO A 671 -40.56 4.41 29.96
C PRO A 671 -41.42 5.69 30.02
N SER A 672 -40.92 6.83 30.51
CA SER A 672 -41.71 8.03 30.77
C SER A 672 -41.68 9.11 29.67
N TYR A 673 -41.11 8.85 28.49
CA TYR A 673 -41.19 9.77 27.35
C TYR A 673 -41.73 9.09 26.10
N GLY A 674 -43.00 8.66 26.19
CA GLY A 674 -43.84 8.46 25.02
C GLY A 674 -44.41 9.80 24.57
N THR A 675 -43.74 10.46 23.62
CA THR A 675 -44.29 11.33 22.56
C THR A 675 -43.09 11.96 21.83
N LEU A 676 -42.74 11.41 20.67
CA LEU A 676 -42.03 12.09 19.60
C LEU A 676 -42.64 11.65 18.27
#